data_AF-A0A3B5AM59-F1
#
_entry.id   AF-A0A3B5AM59-F1
#
_cell.length_a   1.000
_cell.length_b   1.000
_cell.length_c   1.000
_cell.angle_alpha   90.00
_cell.angle_beta   90.00
_cell.angle_gamma   90.00
#
_symmetry.space_group_name_H-M   'P 1'
#
loop_
_entity.id
_entity.type
_entity.pdbx_description
1 polymer ?
#
loop_
_entity_poly.entity_id
_entity_poly.type
_entity_poly.pdbx_seq_one_letter_code
_entity_poly.pdbx_strand_id
1 'polypeptide(L)'
;SCRLPDSLNAGEYSTDSMTPSFPDKMSPIKALTMKDYENQITALKKENFNLKLRIYFMEERMQQKCDDSTEDIFKTNIELKVELESMKRELAEKQELLVSAKALESLAGRESGEPHRVREQAQREMDALRDACNKRIADLEQCLRTAEEEVEKMAAIAEQEKLRNINMEKQLQALGSPSTLTPVPVPSPGQDLQQALQEKDVIEQLKITLKNQEAAIHQRGSRDQQTDAPSADSVKQLSDLIAKKDQELEKSDINRLESVNRLLTEELNQAKSTRENMTKTLEDSQNQNKTLSGKLEEKENELNSEKKNALKRDKTIQGLTQVLREKEKEIAELCHEIEDRDDALAKAREAAHKAQLQKYQGVEEHQNLLMAKQTELAQLQGEHHSKVLEAQKLQRALDRKEQELADLQQAKDQLEVELEDLQQQKKKGDKALNDLNNQLKKMSGDIGDRESALEQQYQELLDQTKRKLQAHEVTIQRLTSTLADKEQQLQEYINMVRDLEQSKSPGGNDTMLSKLRQRLKEKEKALEQALDEKFAAIEEKDNEIHQLQLSLREKERDLDRLNNLLSHNEETINNFDSLIKEKDIELQHLANTLKNLQRAKQDVEDNLNRSLREKDSIIAQLQLSLEGKTKDMEEMAESMLSQSQSHARDLAEQMGQRLKVTEAMLAEAVKARERLVADNESAVEGLLATISSKDQLLKESAEHYNRMLSERTQEIQEVRKQLSDRQQQLATAEKQSSTTAQEGYIETAELRALLAEKESLINKLLQRGQERDQFLAEVRQKAELDHVVELRQTIQIMQEKLDDREELSRRNSEDSQENNPLSKKTVVVLKKELAQKTEALNKALKRENELKISLAELQSLLSELEGRNEGQAANIESLTATLKTNEEIISRLGQKGDSRADHTQDHVIRSGMERSLPVLPQRERTMIGGDCQQEEHDALNKALRAEQQLYSSLVRTVKEQDAQRLHALQLELTAVQLLRQQLEDSIKTNEELKEDLEREINRAKLREMDLIDPKELESMRHQLEDAQRWNASLQARLGAIQNRGGADGDTLSFIGDQTSYLSICVGEGQDDSLSQLSAQELRQK
;
A
#
# COMPACT_ATOMS: atom_id res chain seq x y z
N SER A 1 -75.58 -28.35 -54.01
CA SER A 1 -76.60 -27.79 -53.09
C SER A 1 -76.52 -28.53 -51.76
N CYS A 2 -76.69 -27.90 -50.59
CA CYS A 2 -77.10 -26.51 -50.32
C CYS A 2 -76.03 -25.75 -49.52
N ARG A 3 -75.88 -24.45 -49.80
CA ARG A 3 -75.32 -23.49 -48.83
C ARG A 3 -76.34 -23.28 -47.69
N LEU A 4 -75.88 -22.84 -46.53
CA LEU A 4 -76.33 -21.65 -45.77
C LEU A 4 -75.30 -21.44 -44.62
N PRO A 5 -75.18 -20.24 -44.02
CA PRO A 5 -73.87 -19.59 -44.00
C PRO A 5 -73.39 -19.13 -42.62
N ASP A 6 -72.16 -18.62 -42.58
CA ASP A 6 -71.73 -17.65 -41.57
C ASP A 6 -72.60 -16.39 -41.61
N SER A 7 -73.02 -15.91 -40.45
CA SER A 7 -73.30 -14.48 -40.26
C SER A 7 -73.20 -14.03 -38.80
N LEU A 8 -72.23 -13.15 -38.57
CA LEU A 8 -72.33 -11.95 -37.72
C LEU A 8 -72.61 -12.10 -36.21
N ASN A 9 -71.51 -11.92 -35.46
CA ASN A 9 -71.21 -10.70 -34.70
C ASN A 9 -71.98 -10.35 -33.40
N ALA A 10 -71.19 -9.90 -32.41
CA ALA A 10 -71.49 -9.05 -31.26
C ALA A 10 -72.91 -9.06 -30.63
N GLY A 11 -72.98 -9.60 -29.40
CA GLY A 11 -74.03 -9.28 -28.43
C GLY A 11 -73.41 -8.80 -27.12
N GLU A 12 -73.52 -7.50 -26.83
CA GLU A 12 -73.13 -6.94 -25.52
C GLU A 12 -74.14 -7.37 -24.45
N TYR A 13 -73.68 -8.07 -23.41
CA TYR A 13 -74.53 -8.48 -22.29
C TYR A 13 -74.73 -7.33 -21.29
N SER A 14 -75.73 -6.49 -21.54
CA SER A 14 -76.32 -5.64 -20.50
C SER A 14 -77.35 -6.44 -19.70
N THR A 15 -77.20 -6.46 -18.38
CA THR A 15 -78.09 -7.18 -17.46
C THR A 15 -79.23 -6.28 -16.99
N ASP A 16 -80.49 -6.62 -17.33
CA ASP A 16 -81.57 -6.61 -16.34
C ASP A 16 -82.86 -7.32 -16.81
N SER A 17 -83.81 -7.45 -15.87
CA SER A 17 -85.21 -7.90 -16.00
C SER A 17 -85.50 -9.36 -15.60
N MET A 18 -85.95 -9.51 -14.35
CA MET A 18 -86.54 -10.73 -13.80
C MET A 18 -87.98 -10.44 -13.34
N THR A 19 -88.99 -11.02 -14.01
CA THR A 19 -90.34 -11.19 -13.41
C THR A 19 -91.20 -12.19 -14.19
N PRO A 20 -91.61 -13.33 -13.59
CA PRO A 20 -92.64 -14.19 -14.16
C PRO A 20 -94.05 -13.76 -13.72
N SER A 21 -95.02 -13.86 -14.62
CA SER A 21 -96.46 -13.66 -14.31
C SER A 21 -97.21 -15.00 -14.37
N PHE A 22 -98.11 -15.23 -13.42
CA PHE A 22 -98.86 -16.48 -13.27
C PHE A 22 -100.19 -16.48 -14.05
N PRO A 23 -100.59 -17.61 -14.65
CA PRO A 23 -102.00 -17.91 -14.97
C PRO A 23 -102.71 -18.57 -13.78
N ASP A 24 -104.01 -18.31 -13.64
CA ASP A 24 -104.83 -18.68 -12.48
C ASP A 24 -105.80 -19.86 -12.76
N LYS A 25 -106.30 -20.48 -11.67
CA LYS A 25 -107.43 -21.42 -11.54
C LYS A 25 -108.04 -22.07 -12.81
N MET A 26 -107.93 -23.40 -12.89
CA MET A 26 -108.92 -24.24 -13.60
C MET A 26 -110.06 -24.62 -12.65
N SER A 27 -111.29 -24.14 -12.93
CA SER A 27 -112.51 -24.65 -12.30
C SER A 27 -113.07 -25.85 -13.08
N PRO A 28 -113.66 -26.87 -12.40
CA PRO A 28 -114.14 -28.09 -13.05
C PRO A 28 -115.49 -27.90 -13.77
N ILE A 29 -116.08 -29.02 -14.22
CA ILE A 29 -117.38 -29.13 -14.92
C ILE A 29 -117.31 -28.81 -16.43
N LYS A 30 -116.47 -29.57 -17.14
CA LYS A 30 -116.92 -30.26 -18.35
C LYS A 30 -116.79 -31.76 -18.11
N ALA A 31 -117.85 -32.52 -18.40
CA ALA A 31 -117.76 -33.96 -18.51
C ALA A 31 -116.99 -34.28 -19.81
N LEU A 32 -115.68 -34.49 -19.68
CA LEU A 32 -114.83 -34.95 -20.78
C LEU A 32 -115.37 -36.28 -21.29
N THR A 33 -115.60 -36.39 -22.60
CA THR A 33 -116.01 -37.66 -23.19
C THR A 33 -114.85 -38.66 -23.14
N MET A 34 -115.13 -39.96 -23.27
CA MET A 34 -114.05 -40.96 -23.34
C MET A 34 -112.99 -40.62 -24.40
N LYS A 35 -113.43 -40.05 -25.53
CA LYS A 35 -112.56 -39.59 -26.62
C LYS A 35 -111.68 -38.40 -26.22
N ASP A 36 -112.15 -37.52 -25.34
CA ASP A 36 -111.34 -36.40 -24.82
C ASP A 36 -110.26 -36.90 -23.85
N TYR A 37 -110.56 -37.91 -23.03
CA TYR A 37 -109.56 -38.61 -22.22
C TYR A 37 -108.54 -39.37 -23.08
N GLU A 38 -108.97 -40.08 -24.13
CA GLU A 38 -108.08 -40.72 -25.11
C GLU A 38 -107.17 -39.70 -25.81
N ASN A 39 -107.72 -38.55 -26.21
CA ASN A 39 -106.96 -37.43 -26.79
C ASN A 39 -105.94 -36.87 -25.79
N GLN A 40 -106.33 -36.65 -24.52
CA GLN A 40 -105.44 -36.13 -23.48
C GLN A 40 -104.32 -37.13 -23.14
N ILE A 41 -104.63 -38.43 -23.05
CA ILE A 41 -103.63 -39.49 -22.89
C ILE A 41 -102.68 -39.54 -24.10
N THR A 42 -103.18 -39.31 -25.31
CA THR A 42 -102.37 -39.28 -26.54
C THR A 42 -101.47 -38.03 -26.60
N ALA A 43 -101.97 -36.88 -26.16
CA ALA A 43 -101.17 -35.66 -26.02
C ALA A 43 -100.06 -35.84 -24.98
N LEU A 44 -100.39 -36.31 -23.78
CA LEU A 44 -99.43 -36.61 -22.72
C LEU A 44 -98.40 -37.67 -23.13
N LYS A 45 -98.78 -38.68 -23.92
CA LYS A 45 -97.82 -39.65 -24.49
C LYS A 45 -96.84 -39.01 -25.47
N LYS A 46 -97.31 -38.09 -26.33
CA LYS A 46 -96.44 -37.32 -27.26
C LYS A 46 -95.52 -36.36 -26.50
N GLU A 47 -96.04 -35.68 -25.49
CA GLU A 47 -95.28 -34.78 -24.64
C GLU A 47 -94.21 -35.54 -23.83
N ASN A 48 -94.57 -36.67 -23.22
CA ASN A 48 -93.63 -37.53 -22.49
C ASN A 48 -92.56 -38.15 -23.41
N PHE A 49 -92.90 -38.48 -24.66
CA PHE A 49 -91.95 -38.92 -25.68
C PHE A 49 -90.98 -37.80 -26.09
N ASN A 50 -91.49 -36.58 -26.32
CA ASN A 50 -90.65 -35.40 -26.60
C ASN A 50 -89.76 -35.02 -25.40
N LEU A 51 -90.26 -35.15 -24.17
CA LEU A 51 -89.47 -35.01 -22.95
C LEU A 51 -88.38 -36.07 -22.87
N LYS A 52 -88.67 -37.34 -23.17
CA LYS A 52 -87.65 -38.40 -23.24
C LYS A 52 -86.59 -38.14 -24.29
N LEU A 53 -86.96 -37.69 -25.49
CA LEU A 53 -85.99 -37.27 -26.52
C LEU A 53 -85.15 -36.08 -26.06
N ARG A 54 -85.76 -35.08 -25.42
CA ARG A 54 -85.05 -33.89 -24.94
C ARG A 54 -84.12 -34.20 -23.77
N ILE A 55 -84.52 -35.11 -22.88
CA ILE A 55 -83.67 -35.65 -21.80
C ILE A 55 -82.52 -36.44 -22.41
N TYR A 56 -82.79 -37.38 -23.32
CA TYR A 56 -81.75 -38.14 -24.04
C TYR A 56 -80.72 -37.22 -24.73
N PHE A 57 -81.15 -36.22 -25.52
CA PHE A 57 -80.24 -35.25 -26.17
C PHE A 57 -79.63 -34.18 -25.24
N MET A 58 -79.99 -34.17 -23.96
CA MET A 58 -79.31 -33.42 -22.91
C MET A 58 -78.31 -34.30 -22.16
N GLU A 59 -78.68 -35.54 -21.83
CA GLU A 59 -77.82 -36.56 -21.23
C GLU A 59 -76.66 -36.91 -22.17
N GLU A 60 -76.93 -37.24 -23.44
CA GLU A 60 -75.92 -37.52 -24.48
C GLU A 60 -74.91 -36.36 -24.64
N ARG A 61 -75.39 -35.12 -24.58
CA ARG A 61 -74.56 -33.91 -24.72
C ARG A 61 -73.86 -33.48 -23.43
N MET A 62 -74.39 -33.85 -22.27
CA MET A 62 -73.70 -33.69 -20.98
C MET A 62 -72.65 -34.78 -20.80
N GLN A 63 -72.94 -36.01 -21.21
CA GLN A 63 -72.01 -37.13 -21.20
C GLN A 63 -70.83 -36.82 -22.13
N GLN A 64 -71.08 -36.43 -23.38
CA GLN A 64 -70.04 -35.91 -24.28
C GLN A 64 -69.22 -34.80 -23.61
N LYS A 65 -69.85 -33.72 -23.11
CA LYS A 65 -69.09 -32.62 -22.48
C LYS A 65 -68.29 -33.03 -21.23
N CYS A 66 -68.76 -33.99 -20.44
CA CYS A 66 -68.01 -34.52 -19.30
C CYS A 66 -66.85 -35.42 -19.76
N ASP A 67 -67.06 -36.27 -20.75
CA ASP A 67 -66.04 -37.18 -21.26
C ASP A 67 -64.99 -36.40 -22.09
N ASP A 68 -65.41 -35.50 -23.00
CA ASP A 68 -64.57 -34.55 -23.74
C ASP A 68 -63.70 -33.73 -22.78
N SER A 69 -64.28 -33.12 -21.74
CA SER A 69 -63.49 -32.33 -20.78
C SER A 69 -62.59 -33.18 -19.88
N THR A 70 -62.93 -34.45 -19.66
CA THR A 70 -62.05 -35.39 -18.94
C THR A 70 -60.91 -35.86 -19.83
N GLU A 71 -61.15 -36.07 -21.13
CA GLU A 71 -60.11 -36.39 -22.12
C GLU A 71 -59.20 -35.18 -22.38
N ASP A 72 -59.72 -33.96 -22.49
CA ASP A 72 -58.92 -32.72 -22.53
C ASP A 72 -58.13 -32.49 -21.23
N ILE A 73 -58.68 -32.81 -20.05
CA ILE A 73 -57.92 -32.77 -18.78
C ILE A 73 -56.81 -33.83 -18.78
N PHE A 74 -57.06 -35.06 -19.23
CA PHE A 74 -56.02 -36.08 -19.32
C PHE A 74 -54.96 -35.73 -20.37
N LYS A 75 -55.37 -35.19 -21.52
CA LYS A 75 -54.50 -34.74 -22.60
C LYS A 75 -53.62 -33.58 -22.16
N THR A 76 -54.19 -32.52 -21.57
CA THR A 76 -53.40 -31.42 -21.00
C THR A 76 -52.52 -31.87 -19.83
N ASN A 77 -52.94 -32.86 -19.03
CA ASN A 77 -52.07 -33.45 -18.01
C ASN A 77 -50.91 -34.25 -18.61
N ILE A 78 -51.13 -34.96 -19.72
CA ILE A 78 -50.08 -35.65 -20.49
C ILE A 78 -49.15 -34.64 -21.15
N GLU A 79 -49.68 -33.58 -21.78
CA GLU A 79 -48.91 -32.50 -22.40
C GLU A 79 -48.05 -31.78 -21.34
N LEU A 80 -48.62 -31.32 -20.22
CA LEU A 80 -47.88 -30.72 -19.10
C LEU A 80 -46.85 -31.68 -18.48
N LYS A 81 -47.07 -33.00 -18.53
CA LYS A 81 -46.13 -34.02 -18.04
C LYS A 81 -45.01 -34.29 -19.04
N VAL A 82 -45.29 -34.23 -20.33
CA VAL A 82 -44.28 -34.28 -21.41
C VAL A 82 -43.46 -32.99 -21.40
N GLU A 83 -44.07 -31.83 -21.20
CA GLU A 83 -43.40 -30.55 -21.00
C GLU A 83 -42.53 -30.57 -19.73
N LEU A 84 -43.05 -31.05 -18.59
CA LEU A 84 -42.23 -31.20 -17.38
C LEU A 84 -41.04 -32.15 -17.58
N GLU A 85 -41.21 -33.27 -18.27
CA GLU A 85 -40.10 -34.20 -18.51
C GLU A 85 -39.15 -33.70 -19.61
N SER A 86 -39.62 -32.89 -20.56
CA SER A 86 -38.79 -32.17 -21.53
C SER A 86 -37.99 -31.08 -20.83
N MET A 87 -38.63 -30.25 -20.01
CA MET A 87 -37.99 -29.20 -19.22
C MET A 87 -36.99 -29.77 -18.20
N LYS A 88 -37.25 -30.94 -17.62
CA LYS A 88 -36.24 -31.69 -16.83
C LYS A 88 -35.09 -32.20 -17.69
N ARG A 89 -35.36 -32.72 -18.89
CA ARG A 89 -34.30 -33.20 -19.78
C ARG A 89 -33.45 -32.04 -20.28
N GLU A 90 -34.06 -30.96 -20.72
CA GLU A 90 -33.40 -29.69 -21.02
C GLU A 90 -32.66 -29.12 -19.81
N LEU A 91 -33.19 -29.23 -18.60
CA LEU A 91 -32.48 -28.81 -17.39
C LEU A 91 -31.27 -29.71 -17.14
N ALA A 92 -31.38 -31.02 -17.33
CA ALA A 92 -30.27 -31.96 -17.20
C ALA A 92 -29.21 -31.76 -18.29
N GLU A 93 -29.62 -31.58 -19.55
CA GLU A 93 -28.78 -31.22 -20.69
C GLU A 93 -28.13 -29.85 -20.48
N LYS A 94 -28.84 -28.85 -19.93
CA LYS A 94 -28.26 -27.56 -19.53
C LYS A 94 -27.33 -27.71 -18.33
N GLN A 95 -27.59 -28.63 -17.39
CA GLN A 95 -26.70 -28.92 -16.27
C GLN A 95 -25.43 -29.62 -16.76
N GLU A 96 -25.54 -30.56 -17.69
CA GLU A 96 -24.43 -31.26 -18.33
C GLU A 96 -23.64 -30.33 -19.26
N LEU A 97 -24.31 -29.47 -20.04
CA LEU A 97 -23.68 -28.39 -20.79
C LEU A 97 -23.06 -27.33 -19.88
N LEU A 98 -23.56 -27.11 -18.66
CA LEU A 98 -22.95 -26.19 -17.69
C LEU A 98 -21.77 -26.86 -16.96
N VAL A 99 -21.79 -28.16 -16.70
CA VAL A 99 -20.62 -28.92 -16.23
C VAL A 99 -19.56 -29.04 -17.33
N SER A 100 -19.97 -29.27 -18.59
CA SER A 100 -19.12 -29.31 -19.77
C SER A 100 -18.56 -27.92 -20.09
N ALA A 101 -19.38 -26.86 -20.01
CA ALA A 101 -18.91 -25.48 -20.09
C ALA A 101 -17.97 -25.14 -18.94
N LYS A 102 -18.22 -25.62 -17.71
CA LYS A 102 -17.30 -25.43 -16.57
C LYS A 102 -16.00 -26.22 -16.71
N ALA A 103 -16.01 -27.37 -17.40
CA ALA A 103 -14.81 -28.11 -17.78
C ALA A 103 -14.05 -27.40 -18.93
N LEU A 104 -14.77 -26.91 -19.94
CA LEU A 104 -14.24 -26.08 -21.02
C LEU A 104 -13.74 -24.72 -20.52
N GLU A 105 -14.32 -24.17 -19.45
CA GLU A 105 -13.90 -22.95 -18.74
C GLU A 105 -12.77 -23.26 -17.75
N SER A 106 -12.60 -24.50 -17.30
CA SER A 106 -11.38 -24.96 -16.62
C SER A 106 -10.21 -25.17 -17.60
N LEU A 107 -10.50 -25.48 -18.87
CA LEU A 107 -9.52 -25.61 -19.95
C LEU A 107 -9.16 -24.24 -20.56
N ALA A 108 -10.15 -23.45 -20.97
CA ALA A 108 -10.03 -22.08 -21.48
C ALA A 108 -9.73 -21.05 -20.39
N GLY A 109 -9.94 -21.38 -19.11
CA GLY A 109 -9.48 -20.62 -17.94
C GLY A 109 -7.95 -20.57 -17.79
N ARG A 110 -7.21 -21.19 -18.73
CA ARG A 110 -5.80 -20.85 -18.96
C ARG A 110 -5.62 -19.45 -19.57
N GLU A 111 -6.61 -18.94 -20.31
CA GLU A 111 -6.49 -17.73 -21.15
C GLU A 111 -7.47 -16.60 -20.76
N SER A 112 -8.71 -16.89 -20.34
CA SER A 112 -9.62 -15.88 -19.75
C SER A 112 -9.42 -15.70 -18.24
N GLY A 113 -8.38 -16.31 -17.69
CA GLY A 113 -8.29 -16.68 -16.28
C GLY A 113 -8.12 -15.56 -15.25
N GLU A 114 -7.87 -14.29 -15.60
CA GLU A 114 -7.51 -13.26 -14.61
C GLU A 114 -8.46 -13.12 -13.40
N PRO A 115 -9.77 -12.82 -13.54
CA PRO A 115 -10.63 -12.60 -12.38
C PRO A 115 -10.91 -13.87 -11.56
N HIS A 116 -10.79 -15.06 -12.16
CA HIS A 116 -10.95 -16.33 -11.44
C HIS A 116 -9.65 -16.84 -10.82
N ARG A 117 -8.49 -16.68 -11.48
CA ARG A 117 -7.18 -16.92 -10.89
C ARG A 117 -6.90 -15.93 -9.76
N VAL A 118 -7.21 -14.64 -9.89
CA VAL A 118 -7.08 -13.68 -8.79
C VAL A 118 -8.03 -14.03 -7.64
N ARG A 119 -9.26 -14.51 -7.91
CA ARG A 119 -10.15 -14.99 -6.84
C ARG A 119 -9.62 -16.27 -6.18
N GLU A 120 -9.21 -17.27 -6.94
CA GLU A 120 -8.64 -18.51 -6.40
C GLU A 120 -7.29 -18.26 -5.70
N GLN A 121 -6.48 -17.33 -6.18
CA GLN A 121 -5.20 -16.98 -5.58
C GLN A 121 -5.42 -16.21 -4.30
N ALA A 122 -6.30 -15.20 -4.28
CA ALA A 122 -6.72 -14.55 -3.04
C ALA A 122 -7.37 -15.55 -2.06
N GLN A 123 -8.10 -16.56 -2.54
CA GLN A 123 -8.64 -17.65 -1.71
C GLN A 123 -7.51 -18.53 -1.14
N ARG A 124 -6.57 -18.98 -1.98
CA ARG A 124 -5.38 -19.77 -1.56
C ARG A 124 -4.47 -18.97 -0.62
N GLU A 125 -4.32 -17.68 -0.82
CA GLU A 125 -3.54 -16.77 0.03
C GLU A 125 -4.27 -16.52 1.35
N MET A 126 -5.59 -16.31 1.35
CA MET A 126 -6.41 -16.24 2.57
C MET A 126 -6.41 -17.55 3.35
N ASP A 127 -6.43 -18.70 2.68
CA ASP A 127 -6.40 -20.02 3.32
C ASP A 127 -4.97 -20.38 3.79
N ALA A 128 -3.93 -20.01 3.05
CA ALA A 128 -2.54 -20.13 3.51
C ALA A 128 -2.21 -19.17 4.67
N LEU A 129 -2.77 -17.96 4.69
CA LEU A 129 -2.69 -17.03 5.82
C LEU A 129 -3.50 -17.57 7.01
N ARG A 130 -4.68 -18.16 6.78
CA ARG A 130 -5.45 -18.85 7.82
C ARG A 130 -4.65 -20.01 8.42
N ASP A 131 -4.00 -20.83 7.61
CA ASP A 131 -3.18 -21.95 8.08
C ASP A 131 -1.87 -21.49 8.75
N ALA A 132 -1.25 -20.41 8.27
CA ALA A 132 -0.11 -19.78 8.94
C ALA A 132 -0.51 -19.20 10.30
N CYS A 133 -1.67 -18.56 10.41
CA CYS A 133 -2.24 -18.09 11.67
C CYS A 133 -2.63 -19.26 12.59
N ASN A 134 -3.31 -20.29 12.09
CA ASN A 134 -3.66 -21.50 12.86
C ASN A 134 -2.40 -22.18 13.41
N LYS A 135 -1.35 -22.33 12.57
CA LYS A 135 -0.07 -22.86 13.00
C LYS A 135 0.61 -21.97 14.03
N ARG A 136 0.61 -20.65 13.84
CA ARG A 136 1.18 -19.71 14.81
C ARG A 136 0.40 -19.71 16.13
N ILE A 137 -0.91 -19.91 16.11
CA ILE A 137 -1.74 -20.12 17.30
C ILE A 137 -1.34 -21.43 17.98
N ALA A 138 -1.22 -22.54 17.26
CA ALA A 138 -0.77 -23.82 17.82
C ALA A 138 0.65 -23.76 18.42
N ASP A 139 1.59 -23.07 17.74
CA ASP A 139 2.94 -22.81 18.23
C ASP A 139 2.89 -21.95 19.52
N LEU A 140 2.06 -20.90 19.55
CA LEU A 140 1.89 -20.02 20.72
C LEU A 140 1.21 -20.72 21.89
N GLU A 141 0.20 -21.56 21.64
CA GLU A 141 -0.41 -22.42 22.65
C GLU A 141 0.57 -23.45 23.19
N GLN A 142 1.46 -24.00 22.35
CA GLN A 142 2.49 -24.92 22.81
C GLN A 142 3.52 -24.19 23.68
N CYS A 143 3.96 -23.00 23.28
CA CYS A 143 4.81 -22.14 24.10
C CYS A 143 4.13 -21.76 25.43
N LEU A 144 2.82 -21.43 25.39
CA LEU A 144 2.01 -21.14 26.59
C LEU A 144 2.01 -22.35 27.53
N ARG A 145 1.64 -23.54 27.04
CA ARG A 145 1.62 -24.78 27.83
C ARG A 145 3.00 -25.08 28.44
N THR A 146 4.09 -24.90 27.71
CA THR A 146 5.44 -25.08 28.28
C THR A 146 5.79 -24.01 29.33
N ALA A 147 5.31 -22.77 29.18
CA ALA A 147 5.50 -21.73 30.18
C ALA A 147 4.64 -21.96 31.43
N GLU A 148 3.41 -22.46 31.27
CA GLU A 148 2.52 -22.90 32.35
C GLU A 148 3.14 -24.07 33.13
N GLU A 149 3.70 -25.08 32.44
CA GLU A 149 4.45 -26.17 33.08
C GLU A 149 5.69 -25.68 33.85
N GLU A 150 6.47 -24.72 33.32
CA GLU A 150 7.62 -24.14 34.04
C GLU A 150 7.17 -23.25 35.23
N VAL A 151 6.06 -22.54 35.11
CA VAL A 151 5.44 -21.82 36.23
C VAL A 151 4.92 -22.77 37.30
N GLU A 152 4.33 -23.91 36.93
CA GLU A 152 3.88 -24.94 37.88
C GLU A 152 5.09 -25.62 38.57
N LYS A 153 6.17 -25.90 37.85
CA LYS A 153 7.45 -26.36 38.44
C LYS A 153 8.02 -25.33 39.42
N MET A 154 8.05 -24.05 39.04
CA MET A 154 8.49 -22.97 39.94
C MET A 154 7.56 -22.79 41.16
N ALA A 155 6.25 -22.95 40.99
CA ALA A 155 5.28 -22.92 42.09
C ALA A 155 5.48 -24.10 43.05
N ALA A 156 5.74 -25.31 42.53
CA ALA A 156 6.05 -26.49 43.33
C ALA A 156 7.37 -26.33 44.11
N ILE A 157 8.41 -25.74 43.49
CA ILE A 157 9.67 -25.40 44.16
C ILE A 157 9.43 -24.34 45.24
N ALA A 158 8.68 -23.27 44.95
CA ALA A 158 8.35 -22.22 45.90
C ALA A 158 7.48 -22.75 47.07
N GLU A 159 6.57 -23.70 46.83
CA GLU A 159 5.83 -24.36 47.90
C GLU A 159 6.71 -25.34 48.71
N GLN A 160 7.67 -26.03 48.08
CA GLN A 160 8.68 -26.82 48.78
C GLN A 160 9.58 -25.94 49.67
N GLU A 161 10.02 -24.78 49.19
CA GLU A 161 10.75 -23.79 49.99
C GLU A 161 9.88 -23.17 51.09
N LYS A 162 8.61 -22.87 50.83
CA LYS A 162 7.63 -22.41 51.83
C LYS A 162 7.41 -23.47 52.91
N LEU A 163 7.31 -24.75 52.56
CA LEU A 163 7.22 -25.85 53.54
C LEU A 163 8.52 -26.02 54.33
N ARG A 164 9.68 -25.85 53.69
CA ARG A 164 10.99 -25.81 54.36
C ARG A 164 11.10 -24.64 55.32
N ASN A 165 10.69 -23.44 54.91
CA ASN A 165 10.65 -22.24 55.75
C ASN A 165 9.63 -22.39 56.87
N ILE A 166 8.44 -22.95 56.66
CA ILE A 166 7.46 -23.23 57.74
C ILE A 166 8.01 -24.28 58.72
N ASN A 167 8.82 -25.24 58.28
CA ASN A 167 9.50 -26.17 59.19
C ASN A 167 10.56 -25.44 60.02
N MET A 168 11.39 -24.62 59.38
CA MET A 168 12.44 -23.82 60.04
C MET A 168 11.83 -22.73 60.96
N GLU A 169 10.71 -22.15 60.58
CA GLU A 169 9.94 -21.19 61.38
C GLU A 169 9.24 -21.89 62.56
N LYS A 170 8.75 -23.13 62.41
CA LYS A 170 8.29 -23.92 63.57
C LYS A 170 9.43 -24.23 64.55
N GLN A 171 10.65 -24.45 64.06
CA GLN A 171 11.84 -24.60 64.89
C GLN A 171 12.20 -23.28 65.60
N LEU A 172 12.04 -22.13 64.92
CA LEU A 172 12.27 -20.80 65.51
C LEU A 172 11.15 -20.34 66.46
N GLN A 173 9.89 -20.68 66.20
CA GLN A 173 8.75 -20.39 67.08
C GLN A 173 8.77 -21.27 68.33
N ALA A 174 9.34 -22.48 68.26
CA ALA A 174 9.67 -23.27 69.45
C ALA A 174 10.73 -22.60 70.36
N LEU A 175 11.47 -21.61 69.84
CA LEU A 175 12.43 -20.78 70.58
C LEU A 175 11.89 -19.36 70.89
N GLY A 176 10.66 -19.03 70.47
CA GLY A 176 10.15 -17.65 70.47
C GLY A 176 8.72 -17.49 71.00
N SER A 177 8.55 -17.16 72.28
CA SER A 177 7.27 -16.79 72.88
C SER A 177 7.46 -15.91 74.14
N PRO A 178 7.15 -14.59 74.10
CA PRO A 178 7.43 -13.68 75.21
C PRO A 178 6.19 -13.21 75.98
N SER A 179 6.25 -13.23 77.33
CA SER A 179 5.93 -12.09 78.24
C SER A 179 5.51 -12.53 79.65
N THR A 180 6.11 -11.92 80.69
CA THR A 180 5.45 -11.19 81.81
C THR A 180 6.29 -11.20 83.11
N LEU A 181 6.80 -10.02 83.51
CA LEU A 181 7.23 -9.59 84.86
C LEU A 181 8.30 -10.41 85.66
N THR A 182 9.56 -9.94 85.59
CA THR A 182 10.53 -9.68 86.70
C THR A 182 10.89 -10.73 87.77
N PRO A 183 12.13 -10.73 88.32
CA PRO A 183 13.43 -10.37 87.70
C PRO A 183 14.64 -11.27 88.12
N VAL A 184 15.76 -11.21 87.37
CA VAL A 184 17.12 -11.75 87.71
C VAL A 184 17.29 -13.29 87.74
N PRO A 185 18.42 -13.90 87.31
CA PRO A 185 19.44 -13.51 86.31
C PRO A 185 19.46 -14.46 85.07
N VAL A 186 20.36 -14.19 84.13
CA VAL A 186 20.55 -14.94 82.86
C VAL A 186 21.07 -16.38 83.06
N PRO A 187 20.50 -17.35 82.34
CA PRO A 187 21.29 -18.39 81.68
C PRO A 187 20.95 -18.55 80.18
N SER A 188 21.96 -18.78 79.35
CA SER A 188 21.81 -19.00 77.90
C SER A 188 22.08 -20.48 77.52
N PRO A 189 21.22 -21.13 76.73
CA PRO A 189 21.46 -22.48 76.20
C PRO A 189 21.78 -22.44 74.69
N GLY A 190 23.06 -22.31 74.34
CA GLY A 190 23.54 -22.65 72.99
C GLY A 190 23.78 -24.15 72.88
N GLN A 191 22.72 -24.95 72.64
CA GLN A 191 22.78 -26.41 72.83
C GLN A 191 23.22 -27.22 71.60
N ASP A 192 23.08 -26.70 70.37
CA ASP A 192 23.46 -27.43 69.15
C ASP A 192 24.95 -27.33 68.77
N LEU A 193 25.79 -26.65 69.58
CA LEU A 193 27.25 -26.65 69.42
C LEU A 193 27.98 -27.56 70.43
N GLN A 194 27.25 -28.31 71.27
CA GLN A 194 27.85 -29.19 72.30
C GLN A 194 28.00 -30.66 71.87
N GLN A 195 27.97 -30.94 70.56
CA GLN A 195 28.31 -32.27 70.01
C GLN A 195 29.73 -32.36 69.42
N ALA A 196 30.43 -31.23 69.24
CA ALA A 196 31.75 -31.15 68.60
C ALA A 196 32.94 -31.02 69.60
N LEU A 197 32.70 -31.10 70.91
CA LEU A 197 33.72 -30.91 71.96
C LEU A 197 33.83 -32.08 72.96
N GLN A 198 33.34 -33.27 72.60
CA GLN A 198 33.41 -34.47 73.47
C GLN A 198 34.70 -35.33 73.33
N GLU A 199 35.76 -34.83 72.69
CA GLU A 199 37.06 -35.54 72.58
C GLU A 199 38.21 -34.93 73.41
N LYS A 200 37.93 -34.05 74.39
CA LYS A 200 39.00 -33.43 75.22
C LYS A 200 38.86 -33.56 76.74
N ASP A 201 37.86 -34.26 77.26
CA ASP A 201 37.66 -34.44 78.71
C ASP A 201 38.50 -35.55 79.36
N VAL A 202 39.21 -36.38 78.59
CA VAL A 202 40.01 -37.51 79.10
C VAL A 202 41.14 -37.06 80.05
N ILE A 203 41.65 -35.84 79.90
CA ILE A 203 42.75 -35.30 80.72
C ILE A 203 42.24 -34.66 82.02
N GLU A 204 41.11 -33.94 81.99
CA GLU A 204 40.56 -33.31 83.20
C GLU A 204 39.90 -34.34 84.13
N GLN A 205 39.31 -35.42 83.59
CA GLN A 205 38.77 -36.53 84.40
C GLN A 205 39.84 -37.33 85.15
N LEU A 206 41.04 -37.52 84.56
CA LEU A 206 42.18 -38.15 85.27
C LEU A 206 42.70 -37.26 86.41
N LYS A 207 42.69 -35.95 86.22
CA LYS A 207 43.12 -34.93 87.20
C LYS A 207 42.15 -34.83 88.39
N ILE A 208 40.85 -35.05 88.16
CA ILE A 208 39.83 -35.17 89.22
C ILE A 208 39.92 -36.53 89.93
N THR A 209 40.15 -37.62 89.19
CA THR A 209 40.27 -38.97 89.76
C THR A 209 41.47 -39.12 90.70
N LEU A 210 42.64 -38.57 90.34
CA LEU A 210 43.81 -38.54 91.24
C LEU A 210 43.54 -37.73 92.52
N LYS A 211 42.95 -36.54 92.38
CA LYS A 211 42.63 -35.65 93.51
C LYS A 211 41.60 -36.27 94.48
N ASN A 212 40.70 -37.10 93.96
CA ASN A 212 39.72 -37.86 94.76
C ASN A 212 40.30 -39.14 95.41
N GLN A 213 41.53 -39.57 95.05
CA GLN A 213 42.23 -40.66 95.75
C GLN A 213 43.17 -40.16 96.85
N GLU A 214 43.81 -38.99 96.69
CA GLU A 214 44.59 -38.36 97.78
C GLU A 214 43.69 -37.90 98.95
N ALA A 215 42.46 -37.47 98.66
CA ALA A 215 41.46 -37.12 99.67
C ALA A 215 41.06 -38.29 100.60
N ALA A 216 41.29 -39.54 100.20
CA ALA A 216 40.92 -40.72 100.98
C ALA A 216 41.89 -41.05 102.14
N ILE A 217 43.06 -40.40 102.21
CA ILE A 217 44.14 -40.74 103.15
C ILE A 217 44.17 -39.83 104.40
N HIS A 218 43.53 -38.65 104.36
CA HIS A 218 43.70 -37.62 105.42
C HIS A 218 42.57 -37.47 106.45
N GLN A 219 41.53 -38.32 106.46
CA GLN A 219 40.52 -38.35 107.54
C GLN A 219 40.19 -39.76 108.09
N ARG A 220 41.21 -40.60 108.29
CA ARG A 220 41.10 -41.77 109.20
C ARG A 220 42.45 -42.13 109.84
N GLY A 221 42.97 -41.23 110.69
CA GLY A 221 44.32 -41.35 111.24
C GLY A 221 44.58 -40.69 112.60
N SER A 222 43.53 -40.40 113.39
CA SER A 222 43.69 -39.92 114.76
C SER A 222 43.42 -41.03 115.76
N ARG A 223 44.45 -41.35 116.57
CA ARG A 223 44.35 -41.98 117.89
C ARG A 223 43.82 -43.43 117.97
N ASP A 224 44.75 -44.39 118.07
CA ASP A 224 45.10 -45.08 119.33
C ASP A 224 46.38 -45.96 119.08
N GLN A 225 47.46 -45.85 119.86
CA GLN A 225 47.75 -46.48 121.17
C GLN A 225 48.10 -47.99 121.05
N GLN A 226 49.05 -48.59 121.80
CA GLN A 226 49.83 -48.12 122.95
C GLN A 226 51.10 -48.98 123.21
N THR A 227 51.66 -48.88 124.42
CA THR A 227 52.77 -49.62 125.06
C THR A 227 54.20 -49.19 124.68
N ASP A 228 55.12 -48.90 125.62
CA ASP A 228 55.03 -48.94 127.10
C ASP A 228 55.27 -47.59 127.81
N ALA A 229 54.72 -47.52 129.01
CA ALA A 229 54.79 -46.43 129.99
C ALA A 229 55.53 -46.97 131.25
N PRO A 230 55.59 -46.31 132.44
CA PRO A 230 54.97 -45.03 132.82
C PRO A 230 55.82 -44.10 133.72
N SER A 231 55.18 -42.97 134.06
CA SER A 231 55.15 -42.37 135.42
C SER A 231 56.09 -41.20 135.77
N ALA A 232 55.49 -40.31 136.55
CA ALA A 232 56.04 -39.36 137.52
C ALA A 232 56.89 -38.16 137.04
N ASP A 233 56.46 -36.99 137.51
CA ASP A 233 57.27 -35.78 137.70
C ASP A 233 58.52 -36.02 138.56
N SER A 234 59.34 -34.97 138.68
CA SER A 234 60.35 -34.73 139.73
C SER A 234 61.78 -35.22 139.46
N VAL A 235 62.50 -34.50 138.59
CA VAL A 235 63.95 -34.28 138.78
C VAL A 235 64.23 -32.80 139.05
N LYS A 236 63.65 -32.28 140.14
CA LYS A 236 64.17 -31.08 140.80
C LYS A 236 64.08 -31.17 142.34
N GLN A 237 65.05 -31.89 142.89
CA GLN A 237 65.66 -31.63 144.21
C GLN A 237 64.82 -31.98 145.45
N LEU A 238 64.65 -33.29 145.69
CA LEU A 238 65.02 -33.89 146.98
C LEU A 238 66.24 -34.78 146.68
N SER A 239 67.49 -34.37 146.94
CA SER A 239 68.17 -34.10 148.22
C SER A 239 68.26 -35.31 149.16
N ASP A 240 69.45 -35.91 149.14
CA ASP A 240 70.32 -36.16 150.31
C ASP A 240 69.78 -37.02 151.46
N LEU A 241 70.31 -38.25 151.58
CA LEU A 241 71.16 -38.65 152.72
C LEU A 241 71.70 -40.10 152.61
N ILE A 242 72.67 -40.34 151.70
CA ILE A 242 73.53 -41.54 151.79
C ILE A 242 74.67 -41.24 152.78
N ALA A 243 74.34 -41.16 154.08
CA ALA A 243 75.32 -40.99 155.16
C ALA A 243 74.76 -41.33 156.56
N LYS A 244 74.77 -42.62 156.95
CA LYS A 244 75.32 -43.14 158.24
C LYS A 244 74.86 -44.56 158.61
N LYS A 245 75.76 -45.52 158.38
CA LYS A 245 76.13 -46.68 159.22
C LYS A 245 77.03 -47.56 158.34
N ASP A 246 78.34 -47.71 158.55
CA ASP A 246 79.19 -47.43 159.73
C ASP A 246 78.80 -48.16 161.02
N GLN A 247 79.57 -49.22 161.29
CA GLN A 247 79.65 -50.02 162.53
C GLN A 247 78.36 -50.79 162.93
N GLU A 248 78.48 -52.01 163.50
CA GLU A 248 79.64 -52.59 164.20
C GLU A 248 80.22 -53.86 163.56
N LEU A 249 81.41 -54.26 164.04
CA LEU A 249 82.17 -55.43 163.61
C LEU A 249 82.68 -56.18 164.85
N GLU A 250 82.11 -57.35 165.15
CA GLU A 250 82.66 -58.32 166.11
C GLU A 250 82.55 -59.75 165.53
N LYS A 251 83.71 -60.29 165.11
CA LYS A 251 84.06 -61.70 164.91
C LYS A 251 83.47 -62.50 163.72
N SER A 252 84.38 -63.21 163.04
CA SER A 252 84.22 -64.33 162.08
C SER A 252 83.68 -64.03 160.64
N ASP A 253 84.32 -64.46 159.54
CA ASP A 253 85.74 -64.83 159.30
C ASP A 253 86.14 -64.65 157.81
N ILE A 254 87.10 -63.75 157.56
CA ILE A 254 88.13 -63.69 156.49
C ILE A 254 87.80 -63.95 154.99
N ASN A 255 86.95 -64.91 154.60
CA ASN A 255 86.96 -65.53 153.25
C ASN A 255 86.09 -64.84 152.15
N ARG A 256 85.92 -63.51 152.14
CA ARG A 256 84.89 -62.85 151.27
C ARG A 256 85.37 -61.82 150.24
N LEU A 257 86.66 -61.47 150.19
CA LEU A 257 87.13 -60.27 149.47
C LEU A 257 87.40 -60.42 147.96
N GLU A 258 87.71 -61.61 147.44
CA GLU A 258 88.17 -61.77 146.05
C GLU A 258 87.08 -61.58 144.98
N SER A 259 85.82 -61.85 145.31
CA SER A 259 84.71 -61.86 144.34
C SER A 259 84.36 -60.45 143.78
N VAL A 260 84.56 -59.40 144.58
CA VAL A 260 84.03 -58.05 144.28
C VAL A 260 84.81 -57.35 143.15
N ASN A 261 86.12 -57.57 143.04
CA ASN A 261 86.97 -56.91 142.04
C ASN A 261 86.66 -57.31 140.58
N ARG A 262 86.07 -58.50 140.35
CA ARG A 262 85.80 -58.97 138.99
C ARG A 262 84.67 -58.16 138.32
N LEU A 263 83.56 -57.99 139.03
CA LEU A 263 82.34 -57.35 138.53
C LEU A 263 82.58 -55.89 138.09
N LEU A 264 83.36 -55.13 138.87
CA LEU A 264 83.65 -53.71 138.59
C LEU A 264 84.41 -53.49 137.27
N THR A 265 85.11 -54.52 136.78
CA THR A 265 85.87 -54.46 135.52
C THR A 265 84.98 -54.69 134.30
N GLU A 266 83.86 -55.40 134.47
CA GLU A 266 82.94 -55.79 133.39
C GLU A 266 82.04 -54.60 132.99
N GLU A 267 81.49 -53.87 133.98
CA GLU A 267 80.68 -52.65 133.77
C GLU A 267 81.45 -51.54 133.02
N LEU A 268 82.72 -51.32 133.39
CA LEU A 268 83.56 -50.28 132.77
C LEU A 268 83.82 -50.54 131.27
N ASN A 269 83.88 -51.80 130.86
CA ASN A 269 84.04 -52.17 129.46
C ASN A 269 82.71 -52.06 128.69
N GLN A 270 81.59 -52.36 129.35
CA GLN A 270 80.24 -52.16 128.79
C GLN A 270 79.95 -50.68 128.52
N ALA A 271 80.33 -49.78 129.44
CA ALA A 271 80.19 -48.33 129.26
C ALA A 271 81.10 -47.74 128.15
N LYS A 272 82.21 -48.42 127.80
CA LYS A 272 83.08 -47.99 126.69
C LYS A 272 82.47 -48.32 125.33
N SER A 273 81.92 -49.52 125.16
CA SER A 273 81.35 -49.96 123.87
C SER A 273 80.06 -49.19 123.51
N THR A 274 79.23 -48.84 124.49
CA THR A 274 78.05 -47.99 124.23
C THR A 274 78.45 -46.59 123.76
N ARG A 275 79.47 -45.98 124.37
CA ARG A 275 80.02 -44.68 123.94
C ARG A 275 80.60 -44.75 122.52
N GLU A 276 81.32 -45.81 122.19
CA GLU A 276 81.94 -46.02 120.88
C GLU A 276 80.89 -46.20 119.76
N ASN A 277 79.86 -47.01 120.02
CA ASN A 277 78.69 -47.13 119.15
C ASN A 277 77.96 -45.79 118.96
N MET A 278 77.76 -45.01 120.03
CA MET A 278 77.14 -43.68 119.95
C MET A 278 77.91 -42.72 119.05
N THR A 279 79.25 -42.69 119.14
CA THR A 279 80.08 -41.87 118.24
C THR A 279 79.96 -42.33 116.78
N LYS A 280 79.90 -43.63 116.53
CA LYS A 280 79.78 -44.17 115.17
C LYS A 280 78.43 -43.82 114.52
N THR A 281 77.32 -44.01 115.24
CA THR A 281 75.98 -43.62 114.75
C THR A 281 75.89 -42.12 114.43
N LEU A 282 76.60 -41.27 115.19
CA LEU A 282 76.66 -39.82 114.94
C LEU A 282 77.49 -39.50 113.69
N GLU A 283 78.63 -40.16 113.49
CA GLU A 283 79.45 -40.03 112.28
C GLU A 283 78.71 -40.54 111.02
N ASP A 284 78.05 -41.70 111.09
CA ASP A 284 77.20 -42.24 110.03
C ASP A 284 76.08 -41.25 109.67
N SER A 285 75.41 -40.68 110.68
CA SER A 285 74.37 -39.64 110.49
C SER A 285 74.92 -38.35 109.88
N GLN A 286 76.15 -37.96 110.21
CA GLN A 286 76.81 -36.77 109.66
C GLN A 286 77.23 -36.99 108.20
N ASN A 287 77.69 -38.20 107.86
CA ASN A 287 78.00 -38.60 106.49
C ASN A 287 76.72 -38.70 105.64
N GLN A 288 75.63 -39.25 106.17
CA GLN A 288 74.32 -39.27 105.50
C GLN A 288 73.80 -37.85 105.21
N ASN A 289 73.93 -36.91 106.16
CA ASN A 289 73.57 -35.50 105.93
C ASN A 289 74.43 -34.84 104.83
N LYS A 290 75.75 -35.09 104.80
CA LYS A 290 76.60 -34.62 103.68
C LYS A 290 76.12 -35.18 102.33
N THR A 291 75.80 -36.47 102.27
CA THR A 291 75.27 -37.12 101.05
C THR A 291 73.93 -36.56 100.60
N LEU A 292 73.02 -36.24 101.54
CA LEU A 292 71.74 -35.61 101.23
C LEU A 292 71.93 -34.16 100.76
N SER A 293 72.86 -33.40 101.37
CA SER A 293 73.19 -32.04 100.92
C SER A 293 73.75 -32.01 99.50
N GLY A 294 74.65 -32.94 99.14
CA GLY A 294 75.16 -33.07 97.77
C GLY A 294 74.05 -33.39 96.76
N LYS A 295 73.15 -34.31 97.10
CA LYS A 295 71.98 -34.63 96.25
C LYS A 295 71.00 -33.46 96.11
N LEU A 296 70.87 -32.60 97.12
CA LEU A 296 70.07 -31.38 97.05
C LEU A 296 70.70 -30.39 96.05
N GLU A 297 72.01 -30.19 96.13
CA GLU A 297 72.79 -29.33 95.22
C GLU A 297 72.77 -29.85 93.77
N GLU A 298 72.89 -31.17 93.56
CA GLU A 298 72.71 -31.81 92.26
C GLU A 298 71.32 -31.50 91.67
N LYS A 299 70.25 -31.65 92.47
CA LYS A 299 68.87 -31.40 92.02
C LYS A 299 68.57 -29.92 91.80
N GLU A 300 69.19 -29.01 92.55
CA GLU A 300 69.09 -27.58 92.28
C GLU A 300 69.81 -27.20 90.98
N ASN A 301 70.97 -27.81 90.70
CA ASN A 301 71.69 -27.62 89.43
C ASN A 301 70.92 -28.18 88.23
N GLU A 302 70.32 -29.38 88.34
CA GLU A 302 69.40 -29.93 87.34
C GLU A 302 68.23 -28.97 87.07
N LEU A 303 67.54 -28.53 88.12
CA LEU A 303 66.40 -27.61 88.03
C LEU A 303 66.80 -26.28 87.35
N ASN A 304 67.97 -25.73 87.68
CA ASN A 304 68.49 -24.51 87.08
C ASN A 304 68.96 -24.71 85.63
N SER A 305 69.35 -25.92 85.23
CA SER A 305 69.57 -26.27 83.83
C SER A 305 68.26 -26.33 83.04
N GLU A 306 67.20 -26.91 83.62
CA GLU A 306 65.93 -27.07 82.93
C GLU A 306 65.13 -25.77 82.83
N LYS A 307 65.23 -24.86 83.82
CA LYS A 307 64.77 -23.46 83.69
C LYS A 307 65.41 -22.76 82.48
N LYS A 308 66.72 -22.97 82.24
CA LYS A 308 67.43 -22.42 81.08
C LYS A 308 67.00 -23.09 79.76
N ASN A 309 66.53 -24.33 79.78
CA ASN A 309 65.96 -25.00 78.61
C ASN A 309 64.54 -24.53 78.32
N ALA A 310 63.69 -24.36 79.33
CA ALA A 310 62.36 -23.76 79.20
C ALA A 310 62.44 -22.39 78.52
N LEU A 311 63.28 -21.48 79.04
CA LEU A 311 63.51 -20.15 78.44
C LEU A 311 64.03 -20.17 76.99
N LYS A 312 64.66 -21.27 76.53
CA LYS A 312 65.00 -21.45 75.11
C LYS A 312 63.76 -21.88 74.30
N ARG A 313 62.98 -22.85 74.80
CA ARG A 313 61.72 -23.28 74.18
C ARG A 313 60.75 -22.12 74.04
N ASP A 314 60.59 -21.30 75.08
CA ASP A 314 59.70 -20.13 75.08
C ASP A 314 60.09 -19.13 73.99
N LYS A 315 61.41 -18.86 73.81
CA LYS A 315 61.91 -18.01 72.72
C LYS A 315 61.71 -18.62 71.34
N THR A 316 61.87 -19.93 71.20
CA THR A 316 61.57 -20.65 69.95
C THR A 316 60.07 -20.57 69.62
N ILE A 317 59.20 -20.77 70.62
CA ILE A 317 57.75 -20.65 70.47
C ILE A 317 57.38 -19.22 70.07
N GLN A 318 57.89 -18.18 70.74
CA GLN A 318 57.67 -16.79 70.35
C GLN A 318 58.08 -16.48 68.91
N GLY A 319 59.23 -17.02 68.47
CA GLY A 319 59.67 -16.89 67.07
C GLY A 319 58.72 -17.57 66.08
N LEU A 320 58.30 -18.81 66.37
CA LEU A 320 57.33 -19.54 65.53
C LEU A 320 55.96 -18.85 65.51
N THR A 321 55.48 -18.33 66.65
CA THR A 321 54.24 -17.55 66.75
C THR A 321 54.32 -16.18 66.06
N GLN A 322 55.52 -15.63 65.84
CA GLN A 322 55.72 -14.45 65.00
C GLN A 322 55.63 -14.81 63.51
N VAL A 323 56.34 -15.87 63.08
CA VAL A 323 56.28 -16.36 61.69
C VAL A 323 54.87 -16.84 61.31
N LEU A 324 54.13 -17.47 62.24
CA LEU A 324 52.73 -17.84 62.02
C LEU A 324 51.85 -16.60 61.80
N ARG A 325 51.96 -15.55 62.62
CA ARG A 325 51.20 -14.29 62.42
C ARG A 325 51.58 -13.57 61.13
N GLU A 326 52.83 -13.67 60.70
CA GLU A 326 53.28 -13.15 59.40
C GLU A 326 52.66 -13.96 58.23
N LYS A 327 52.55 -15.28 58.35
CA LYS A 327 51.86 -16.12 57.36
C LYS A 327 50.33 -16.02 57.41
N GLU A 328 49.72 -15.81 58.57
CA GLU A 328 48.29 -15.50 58.70
C GLU A 328 47.96 -14.18 58.00
N LYS A 329 48.84 -13.17 58.13
CA LYS A 329 48.73 -11.90 57.41
C LYS A 329 48.91 -12.08 55.89
N GLU A 330 49.92 -12.83 55.45
CA GLU A 330 50.16 -13.14 54.03
C GLU A 330 48.98 -13.90 53.41
N ILE A 331 48.39 -14.85 54.13
CA ILE A 331 47.17 -15.57 53.72
C ILE A 331 45.98 -14.60 53.62
N ALA A 332 45.78 -13.72 54.60
CA ALA A 332 44.70 -12.73 54.55
C ALA A 332 44.85 -11.77 53.36
N GLU A 333 46.07 -11.31 53.06
CA GLU A 333 46.37 -10.47 51.90
C GLU A 333 46.13 -11.22 50.58
N LEU A 334 46.52 -12.50 50.49
CA LEU A 334 46.22 -13.35 49.33
C LEU A 334 44.73 -13.63 49.16
N CYS A 335 43.95 -13.75 50.24
CA CYS A 335 42.48 -13.86 50.15
C CYS A 335 41.86 -12.58 49.58
N HIS A 336 42.28 -11.38 50.02
CA HIS A 336 41.80 -10.12 49.44
C HIS A 336 42.22 -10.01 47.96
N GLU A 337 43.44 -10.42 47.57
CA GLU A 337 43.89 -10.48 46.17
C GLU A 337 43.12 -11.50 45.30
N ILE A 338 42.45 -12.49 45.90
CA ILE A 338 41.56 -13.43 45.22
C ILE A 338 40.16 -12.81 45.09
N GLU A 339 39.64 -12.23 46.16
CA GLU A 339 38.35 -11.53 46.18
C GLU A 339 38.33 -10.38 45.15
N ASP A 340 39.33 -9.49 45.16
CA ASP A 340 39.50 -8.42 44.15
C ASP A 340 39.56 -8.96 42.70
N ARG A 341 40.16 -10.14 42.50
CA ARG A 341 40.25 -10.79 41.18
C ARG A 341 38.93 -11.41 40.74
N ASP A 342 38.20 -12.07 41.62
CA ASP A 342 36.89 -12.62 41.31
C ASP A 342 35.87 -11.51 41.06
N ASP A 343 35.96 -10.39 41.80
CA ASP A 343 35.14 -9.20 41.60
C ASP A 343 35.48 -8.49 40.26
N ALA A 344 36.75 -8.47 39.85
CA ALA A 344 37.17 -8.01 38.52
C ALA A 344 36.71 -8.97 37.39
N LEU A 345 36.76 -10.29 37.62
CA LEU A 345 36.26 -11.30 36.68
C LEU A 345 34.73 -11.24 36.53
N ALA A 346 33.99 -10.96 37.59
CA ALA A 346 32.54 -10.73 37.54
C ALA A 346 32.22 -9.51 36.66
N LYS A 347 32.84 -8.35 36.94
CA LYS A 347 32.68 -7.12 36.15
C LYS A 347 33.08 -7.31 34.68
N ALA A 348 34.13 -8.09 34.41
CA ALA A 348 34.54 -8.43 33.03
C ALA A 348 33.52 -9.33 32.31
N ARG A 349 32.91 -10.31 33.01
CA ARG A 349 31.82 -11.16 32.47
C ARG A 349 30.57 -10.34 32.19
N GLU A 350 30.18 -9.44 33.08
CA GLU A 350 29.04 -8.54 32.89
C GLU A 350 29.25 -7.60 31.69
N ALA A 351 30.45 -7.00 31.56
CA ALA A 351 30.80 -6.16 30.43
C ALA A 351 30.77 -6.93 29.10
N ALA A 352 31.32 -8.16 29.07
CA ALA A 352 31.27 -9.02 27.89
C ALA A 352 29.83 -9.42 27.51
N HIS A 353 29.01 -9.81 28.50
CA HIS A 353 27.59 -10.14 28.28
C HIS A 353 26.81 -8.93 27.75
N LYS A 354 27.02 -7.73 28.33
CA LYS A 354 26.39 -6.50 27.89
C LYS A 354 26.78 -6.12 26.46
N ALA A 355 28.07 -6.22 26.11
CA ALA A 355 28.55 -5.98 24.74
C ALA A 355 27.97 -6.99 23.74
N GLN A 356 27.84 -8.26 24.13
CA GLN A 356 27.22 -9.28 23.28
C GLN A 356 25.71 -9.09 23.12
N LEU A 357 25.00 -8.63 24.16
CA LEU A 357 23.59 -8.27 24.09
C LEU A 357 23.37 -7.08 23.15
N GLN A 358 24.19 -6.03 23.27
CA GLN A 358 24.18 -4.88 22.35
C GLN A 358 24.48 -5.29 20.90
N LYS A 359 25.38 -6.26 20.68
CA LYS A 359 25.62 -6.81 19.34
C LYS A 359 24.38 -7.52 18.78
N TYR A 360 23.66 -8.30 19.58
CA TYR A 360 22.42 -8.92 19.12
C TYR A 360 21.32 -7.90 18.85
N GLN A 361 21.15 -6.90 19.71
CA GLN A 361 20.22 -5.78 19.50
C GLN A 361 20.52 -5.04 18.19
N GLY A 362 21.79 -4.69 17.95
CA GLY A 362 22.19 -4.05 16.68
C GLY A 362 21.92 -4.93 15.45
N VAL A 363 22.13 -6.25 15.54
CA VAL A 363 21.79 -7.18 14.44
C VAL A 363 20.28 -7.27 14.23
N GLU A 364 19.48 -7.27 15.29
CA GLU A 364 18.01 -7.26 15.24
C GLU A 364 17.47 -5.95 14.65
N GLU A 365 18.03 -4.80 15.02
CA GLU A 365 17.73 -3.50 14.43
C GLU A 365 18.06 -3.46 12.92
N HIS A 366 19.21 -4.00 12.50
CA HIS A 366 19.57 -4.11 11.08
C HIS A 366 18.65 -5.08 10.33
N GLN A 367 18.27 -6.21 10.95
CA GLN A 367 17.34 -7.17 10.37
C GLN A 367 15.93 -6.55 10.20
N ASN A 368 15.48 -5.77 11.19
CA ASN A 368 14.20 -5.06 11.14
C ASN A 368 14.21 -3.93 10.10
N LEU A 369 15.30 -3.17 9.98
CA LEU A 369 15.47 -2.18 8.92
C LEU A 369 15.50 -2.81 7.52
N LEU A 370 16.17 -3.95 7.37
CA LEU A 370 16.17 -4.72 6.12
C LEU A 370 14.77 -5.23 5.79
N MET A 371 14.04 -5.80 6.75
CA MET A 371 12.65 -6.25 6.56
C MET A 371 11.69 -5.08 6.22
N ALA A 372 11.88 -3.91 6.83
CA ALA A 372 11.14 -2.70 6.48
C ALA A 372 11.41 -2.29 5.03
N LYS A 373 12.68 -2.25 4.60
CA LYS A 373 13.05 -1.93 3.22
C LYS A 373 12.62 -3.00 2.20
N GLN A 374 12.61 -4.27 2.59
CA GLN A 374 12.04 -5.37 1.80
C GLN A 374 10.53 -5.18 1.58
N THR A 375 9.82 -4.71 2.62
CA THR A 375 8.37 -4.44 2.59
C THR A 375 8.05 -3.20 1.74
N GLU A 376 8.82 -2.12 1.90
CA GLU A 376 8.74 -0.90 1.10
C GLU A 376 9.00 -1.18 -0.39
N LEU A 377 10.01 -2.01 -0.70
CA LEU A 377 10.27 -2.49 -2.07
C LEU A 377 9.08 -3.28 -2.63
N ALA A 378 8.49 -4.19 -1.84
CA ALA A 378 7.34 -4.98 -2.27
C ALA A 378 6.08 -4.10 -2.49
N GLN A 379 5.87 -3.07 -1.66
CA GLN A 379 4.81 -2.08 -1.84
C GLN A 379 5.02 -1.27 -3.13
N LEU A 380 6.20 -0.70 -3.33
CA LEU A 380 6.54 0.05 -4.55
C LEU A 380 6.45 -0.81 -5.82
N GLN A 381 6.81 -2.09 -5.73
CA GLN A 381 6.59 -3.05 -6.83
C GLN A 381 5.09 -3.29 -7.07
N GLY A 382 4.28 -3.46 -6.03
CA GLY A 382 2.82 -3.60 -6.16
C GLY A 382 2.16 -2.37 -6.78
N GLU A 383 2.54 -1.17 -6.33
CA GLU A 383 2.10 0.11 -6.90
C GLU A 383 2.52 0.25 -8.36
N HIS A 384 3.77 -0.09 -8.72
CA HIS A 384 4.24 -0.08 -10.09
C HIS A 384 3.42 -1.02 -11.00
N HIS A 385 3.16 -2.26 -10.58
CA HIS A 385 2.31 -3.19 -11.35
C HIS A 385 0.88 -2.67 -11.49
N SER A 386 0.31 -2.08 -10.43
CA SER A 386 -1.00 -1.44 -10.46
C SER A 386 -1.04 -0.27 -11.47
N LYS A 387 -0.01 0.58 -11.48
CA LYS A 387 0.14 1.70 -12.42
C LYS A 387 0.37 1.26 -13.86
N VAL A 388 1.09 0.16 -14.10
CA VAL A 388 1.21 -0.44 -15.44
C VAL A 388 -0.14 -0.99 -15.91
N LEU A 389 -0.92 -1.64 -15.05
CA LEU A 389 -2.27 -2.11 -15.39
C LEU A 389 -3.26 -0.96 -15.61
N GLU A 390 -3.13 0.15 -14.89
CA GLU A 390 -3.88 1.39 -15.11
C GLU A 390 -3.52 2.02 -16.47
N ALA A 391 -2.22 2.15 -16.78
CA ALA A 391 -1.74 2.65 -18.07
C ALA A 391 -2.23 1.77 -19.24
N GLN A 392 -2.19 0.44 -19.13
CA GLN A 392 -2.74 -0.47 -20.15
C GLN A 392 -4.26 -0.33 -20.32
N LYS A 393 -5.02 -0.07 -19.25
CA LYS A 393 -6.46 0.21 -19.34
C LYS A 393 -6.74 1.55 -20.01
N LEU A 394 -5.92 2.57 -19.75
CA LEU A 394 -6.00 3.88 -20.40
C LEU A 394 -5.62 3.80 -21.88
N GLN A 395 -4.57 3.04 -22.25
CA GLN A 395 -4.22 2.79 -23.65
C GLN A 395 -5.38 2.12 -24.39
N ARG A 396 -5.93 1.00 -23.88
CA ARG A 396 -7.11 0.34 -24.46
C ARG A 396 -8.38 1.21 -24.50
N ALA A 397 -8.42 2.32 -23.77
CA ALA A 397 -9.49 3.31 -23.85
C ALA A 397 -9.18 4.39 -24.91
N LEU A 398 -7.91 4.78 -25.05
CA LEU A 398 -7.42 5.63 -26.14
C LEU A 398 -7.62 4.96 -27.50
N ASP A 399 -7.14 3.72 -27.67
CA ASP A 399 -7.25 2.94 -28.92
C ASP A 399 -8.71 2.87 -29.42
N ARG A 400 -9.66 2.70 -28.49
CA ARG A 400 -11.10 2.71 -28.79
C ARG A 400 -11.62 4.08 -29.21
N LYS A 401 -11.12 5.16 -28.61
CA LYS A 401 -11.49 6.52 -28.99
C LYS A 401 -10.86 6.94 -30.32
N GLU A 402 -9.68 6.45 -30.64
CA GLU A 402 -9.07 6.60 -31.97
C GLU A 402 -9.88 5.84 -33.03
N GLN A 403 -10.36 4.62 -32.74
CA GLN A 403 -11.28 3.90 -33.63
C GLN A 403 -12.64 4.61 -33.77
N GLU A 404 -13.28 5.04 -32.67
CA GLU A 404 -14.54 5.80 -32.73
C GLU A 404 -14.39 7.09 -33.57
N LEU A 405 -13.24 7.77 -33.48
CA LEU A 405 -12.94 8.95 -34.30
C LEU A 405 -12.71 8.59 -35.78
N ALA A 406 -12.07 7.46 -36.07
CA ALA A 406 -11.89 6.97 -37.44
C ALA A 406 -13.23 6.58 -38.09
N ASP A 407 -14.10 5.89 -37.35
CA ASP A 407 -15.45 5.50 -37.79
C ASP A 407 -16.32 6.75 -38.06
N LEU A 408 -16.28 7.75 -37.17
CA LEU A 408 -16.97 9.03 -37.34
C LEU A 408 -16.41 9.85 -38.52
N GLN A 409 -15.10 9.82 -38.74
CA GLN A 409 -14.47 10.47 -39.90
C GLN A 409 -14.92 9.79 -41.21
N GLN A 410 -14.94 8.45 -41.26
CA GLN A 410 -15.44 7.72 -42.42
C GLN A 410 -16.91 8.02 -42.70
N ALA A 411 -17.76 8.09 -41.66
CA ALA A 411 -19.17 8.43 -41.79
C ALA A 411 -19.39 9.89 -42.27
N LYS A 412 -18.58 10.84 -41.77
CA LYS A 412 -18.55 12.23 -42.29
C LYS A 412 -18.21 12.25 -43.77
N ASP A 413 -17.15 11.55 -44.18
CA ASP A 413 -16.65 11.60 -45.56
C ASP A 413 -17.64 10.92 -46.53
N GLN A 414 -18.36 9.88 -46.08
CA GLN A 414 -19.50 9.32 -46.81
C GLN A 414 -20.65 10.34 -46.99
N LEU A 415 -21.04 11.04 -45.92
CA LEU A 415 -22.09 12.07 -45.98
C LEU A 415 -21.70 13.27 -46.85
N GLU A 416 -20.42 13.62 -46.93
CA GLU A 416 -19.93 14.65 -47.86
C GLU A 416 -20.06 14.19 -49.33
N VAL A 417 -19.75 12.93 -49.64
CA VAL A 417 -19.98 12.36 -50.98
C VAL A 417 -21.48 12.30 -51.32
N GLU A 418 -22.33 11.84 -50.41
CA GLU A 418 -23.80 11.84 -50.63
C GLU A 418 -24.34 13.27 -50.87
N LEU A 419 -23.80 14.26 -50.16
CA LEU A 419 -24.17 15.67 -50.31
C LEU A 419 -23.69 16.25 -51.66
N GLU A 420 -22.51 15.86 -52.15
CA GLU A 420 -22.07 16.19 -53.51
C GLU A 420 -22.97 15.54 -54.58
N ASP A 421 -23.33 14.27 -54.43
CA ASP A 421 -24.20 13.57 -55.38
C ASP A 421 -25.62 14.15 -55.38
N LEU A 422 -26.19 14.49 -54.22
CA LEU A 422 -27.46 15.22 -54.13
C LEU A 422 -27.38 16.59 -54.80
N GLN A 423 -26.26 17.31 -54.67
CA GLN A 423 -26.04 18.53 -55.46
C GLN A 423 -25.94 18.27 -56.97
N GLN A 424 -25.31 17.17 -57.40
CA GLN A 424 -25.25 16.80 -58.81
C GLN A 424 -26.64 16.43 -59.36
N GLN A 425 -27.44 15.67 -58.61
CA GLN A 425 -28.82 15.34 -58.98
C GLN A 425 -29.68 16.61 -59.06
N LYS A 426 -29.55 17.54 -58.12
CA LYS A 426 -30.19 18.85 -58.22
C LYS A 426 -29.76 19.59 -59.49
N LYS A 427 -28.46 19.68 -59.79
CA LYS A 427 -27.93 20.32 -61.01
C LYS A 427 -28.41 19.64 -62.32
N LYS A 428 -28.79 18.35 -62.27
CA LYS A 428 -29.43 17.63 -63.39
C LYS A 428 -30.93 17.97 -63.49
N GLY A 429 -31.65 18.00 -62.36
CA GLY A 429 -33.06 18.39 -62.28
C GLY A 429 -33.30 19.84 -62.70
N ASP A 430 -32.48 20.78 -62.23
CA ASP A 430 -32.56 22.21 -62.59
C ASP A 430 -32.41 22.42 -64.12
N LYS A 431 -31.57 21.62 -64.79
CA LYS A 431 -31.45 21.61 -66.26
C LYS A 431 -32.72 21.10 -66.93
N ALA A 432 -33.22 19.92 -66.52
CA ALA A 432 -34.44 19.34 -67.09
C ALA A 432 -35.66 20.25 -66.91
N LEU A 433 -35.79 20.94 -65.77
CA LEU A 433 -36.82 21.95 -65.53
C LEU A 433 -36.67 23.16 -66.44
N ASN A 434 -35.43 23.64 -66.67
CA ASN A 434 -35.18 24.73 -67.60
C ASN A 434 -35.49 24.34 -69.06
N ASP A 435 -35.16 23.12 -69.47
CA ASP A 435 -35.43 22.62 -70.81
C ASP A 435 -36.94 22.42 -71.05
N LEU A 436 -37.67 21.90 -70.06
CA LEU A 436 -39.15 21.85 -70.09
C LEU A 436 -39.77 23.25 -70.13
N ASN A 437 -39.26 24.22 -69.37
CA ASN A 437 -39.70 25.62 -69.41
C ASN A 437 -39.44 26.25 -70.79
N ASN A 438 -38.33 25.93 -71.45
CA ASN A 438 -38.04 26.38 -72.81
C ASN A 438 -38.96 25.73 -73.84
N GLN A 439 -39.27 24.43 -73.71
CA GLN A 439 -40.26 23.76 -74.54
C GLN A 439 -41.67 24.35 -74.36
N LEU A 440 -42.09 24.62 -73.11
CA LEU A 440 -43.37 25.27 -72.81
C LEU A 440 -43.45 26.68 -73.40
N LYS A 441 -42.41 27.50 -73.27
CA LYS A 441 -42.34 28.82 -73.93
C LYS A 441 -42.44 28.71 -75.45
N LYS A 442 -41.75 27.74 -76.05
CA LYS A 442 -41.84 27.51 -77.50
C LYS A 442 -43.26 27.10 -77.91
N MET A 443 -43.85 26.10 -77.25
CA MET A 443 -45.22 25.66 -77.52
C MET A 443 -46.24 26.80 -77.31
N SER A 444 -46.05 27.66 -76.31
CA SER A 444 -46.90 28.84 -76.10
C SER A 444 -46.76 29.88 -77.21
N GLY A 445 -45.57 30.02 -77.82
CA GLY A 445 -45.36 30.85 -79.02
C GLY A 445 -45.99 30.21 -80.26
N ASP A 446 -45.69 28.93 -80.51
CA ASP A 446 -46.26 28.13 -81.62
C ASP A 446 -47.81 28.11 -81.56
N ILE A 447 -48.42 28.19 -80.36
CA ILE A 447 -49.87 28.36 -80.14
C ILE A 447 -50.32 29.80 -80.42
N GLY A 448 -49.66 30.82 -79.84
CA GLY A 448 -50.05 32.22 -80.03
C GLY A 448 -49.95 32.70 -81.49
N ASP A 449 -48.96 32.22 -82.24
CA ASP A 449 -48.85 32.44 -83.69
C ASP A 449 -50.00 31.78 -84.46
N ARG A 450 -50.43 30.58 -84.01
CA ARG A 450 -51.55 29.83 -84.61
C ARG A 450 -52.90 30.47 -84.29
N GLU A 451 -53.08 30.96 -83.07
CA GLU A 451 -54.25 31.76 -82.66
C GLU A 451 -54.33 33.05 -83.48
N SER A 452 -53.21 33.79 -83.58
CA SER A 452 -53.11 35.00 -84.42
C SER A 452 -53.44 34.73 -85.89
N ALA A 453 -52.99 33.59 -86.44
CA ALA A 453 -53.31 33.18 -87.81
C ALA A 453 -54.79 32.80 -87.99
N LEU A 454 -55.42 32.18 -86.97
CA LEU A 454 -56.86 31.87 -86.98
C LEU A 454 -57.71 33.14 -86.85
N GLU A 455 -57.34 34.09 -85.99
CA GLU A 455 -58.01 35.39 -85.90
C GLU A 455 -57.97 36.14 -87.24
N GLN A 456 -56.82 36.14 -87.92
CA GLN A 456 -56.69 36.72 -89.26
C GLN A 456 -57.60 36.03 -90.29
N GLN A 457 -57.68 34.69 -90.28
CA GLN A 457 -58.59 33.96 -91.17
C GLN A 457 -60.07 34.25 -90.88
N TYR A 458 -60.47 34.32 -89.60
CA TYR A 458 -61.83 34.70 -89.22
C TYR A 458 -62.16 36.13 -89.64
N GLN A 459 -61.26 37.08 -89.42
CA GLN A 459 -61.42 38.47 -89.84
C GLN A 459 -61.53 38.59 -91.37
N GLU A 460 -60.70 37.87 -92.14
CA GLU A 460 -60.79 37.91 -93.59
C GLU A 460 -62.10 37.29 -94.10
N LEU A 461 -62.55 36.16 -93.55
CA LEU A 461 -63.83 35.53 -93.88
C LEU A 461 -65.03 36.46 -93.55
N LEU A 462 -64.94 37.17 -92.43
CA LEU A 462 -65.93 38.15 -91.98
C LEU A 462 -65.98 39.36 -92.94
N ASP A 463 -64.84 39.82 -93.46
CA ASP A 463 -64.81 40.88 -94.46
C ASP A 463 -65.19 40.40 -95.88
N GLN A 464 -64.87 39.15 -96.26
CA GLN A 464 -65.37 38.53 -97.49
C GLN A 464 -66.90 38.39 -97.47
N THR A 465 -67.49 38.02 -96.33
CA THR A 465 -68.96 37.91 -96.18
C THR A 465 -69.64 39.27 -96.19
N LYS A 466 -69.07 40.31 -95.55
CA LYS A 466 -69.53 41.71 -95.74
C LYS A 466 -69.55 42.13 -97.21
N ARG A 467 -68.46 41.88 -97.96
CA ARG A 467 -68.37 42.23 -99.40
C ARG A 467 -69.44 41.49 -100.23
N LYS A 468 -69.70 40.21 -99.93
CA LYS A 468 -70.77 39.43 -100.57
C LYS A 468 -72.16 39.99 -100.22
N LEU A 469 -72.42 40.34 -98.96
CA LEU A 469 -73.68 40.95 -98.54
C LEU A 469 -73.95 42.26 -99.30
N GLN A 470 -72.98 43.16 -99.36
CA GLN A 470 -73.06 44.42 -100.11
C GLN A 470 -73.33 44.19 -101.61
N ALA A 471 -72.70 43.20 -102.23
CA ALA A 471 -72.96 42.83 -103.62
C ALA A 471 -74.39 42.28 -103.83
N HIS A 472 -74.94 41.54 -102.86
CA HIS A 472 -76.32 41.09 -102.88
C HIS A 472 -77.31 42.26 -102.65
N GLU A 473 -77.03 43.18 -101.74
CA GLU A 473 -77.85 44.39 -101.50
C GLU A 473 -77.97 45.24 -102.78
N VAL A 474 -76.86 45.53 -103.46
CA VAL A 474 -76.85 46.24 -104.75
C VAL A 474 -77.62 45.46 -105.82
N THR A 475 -77.52 44.13 -105.82
CA THR A 475 -78.27 43.28 -106.78
C THR A 475 -79.77 43.31 -106.51
N ILE A 476 -80.19 43.28 -105.24
CA ILE A 476 -81.59 43.37 -104.81
C ILE A 476 -82.16 44.74 -105.18
N GLN A 477 -81.46 45.85 -104.88
CA GLN A 477 -81.87 47.21 -105.25
C GLN A 477 -82.14 47.33 -106.76
N ARG A 478 -81.25 46.77 -107.59
CA ARG A 478 -81.43 46.74 -109.05
C ARG A 478 -82.67 45.92 -109.46
N LEU A 479 -82.87 44.73 -108.88
CA LEU A 479 -84.01 43.87 -109.17
C LEU A 479 -85.35 44.51 -108.75
N THR A 480 -85.40 45.18 -107.59
CA THR A 480 -86.59 45.92 -107.13
C THR A 480 -86.96 47.03 -108.10
N SER A 481 -85.98 47.78 -108.65
CA SER A 481 -86.24 48.76 -109.71
C SER A 481 -86.82 48.09 -110.96
N THR A 482 -86.21 47.01 -111.44
CA THR A 482 -86.67 46.28 -112.64
C THR A 482 -88.06 45.65 -112.45
N LEU A 483 -88.43 45.29 -111.22
CA LEU A 483 -89.77 44.79 -110.90
C LEU A 483 -90.83 45.89 -111.01
N ALA A 484 -90.57 47.08 -110.45
CA ALA A 484 -91.46 48.22 -110.57
C ALA A 484 -91.70 48.62 -112.05
N ASP A 485 -90.64 48.62 -112.87
CA ASP A 485 -90.74 48.85 -114.32
C ASP A 485 -91.64 47.80 -115.03
N LYS A 486 -91.74 46.59 -114.48
CA LYS A 486 -92.54 45.48 -115.03
C LYS A 486 -93.99 45.46 -114.54
N GLU A 487 -94.24 45.85 -113.30
CA GLU A 487 -95.59 46.01 -112.76
C GLU A 487 -96.36 47.10 -113.52
N GLN A 488 -95.69 48.21 -113.88
CA GLN A 488 -96.26 49.23 -114.77
C GLN A 488 -96.71 48.64 -116.12
N GLN A 489 -95.85 47.83 -116.76
CA GLN A 489 -96.16 47.22 -118.07
C GLN A 489 -97.36 46.26 -117.99
N LEU A 490 -97.51 45.48 -116.91
CA LEU A 490 -98.65 44.59 -116.74
C LEU A 490 -99.99 45.34 -116.61
N GLN A 491 -99.99 46.51 -115.96
CA GLN A 491 -101.18 47.35 -115.83
C GLN A 491 -101.66 47.89 -117.20
N GLU A 492 -100.74 48.10 -118.14
CA GLU A 492 -101.07 48.48 -119.53
C GLU A 492 -101.75 47.32 -120.27
N TYR A 493 -101.26 46.08 -120.14
CA TYR A 493 -101.86 44.88 -120.75
C TYR A 493 -103.28 44.56 -120.24
N ILE A 494 -103.54 44.74 -118.93
CA ILE A 494 -104.85 44.45 -118.31
C ILE A 494 -105.99 45.32 -118.89
N ASN A 495 -105.67 46.47 -119.49
CA ASN A 495 -106.66 47.29 -120.17
C ASN A 495 -107.07 46.73 -121.54
N MET A 496 -106.14 46.15 -122.30
CA MET A 496 -106.41 45.62 -123.66
C MET A 496 -107.25 44.33 -123.67
N VAL A 497 -107.12 43.47 -122.66
CA VAL A 497 -107.86 42.18 -122.61
C VAL A 497 -109.38 42.40 -122.50
N ARG A 498 -109.79 43.51 -121.88
CA ARG A 498 -111.20 43.86 -121.60
C ARG A 498 -112.06 44.06 -122.85
N ASP A 499 -111.42 44.39 -123.99
CA ASP A 499 -112.12 44.73 -125.23
C ASP A 499 -112.46 43.50 -126.10
N LEU A 500 -111.96 42.30 -125.74
CA LEU A 500 -111.99 41.11 -126.61
C LEU A 500 -113.15 40.12 -126.33
N GLU A 501 -113.87 40.22 -125.21
CA GLU A 501 -114.78 39.15 -124.73
C GLU A 501 -116.18 39.08 -125.42
N GLN A 502 -116.44 39.87 -126.47
CA GLN A 502 -117.82 40.17 -126.92
C GLN A 502 -118.48 39.21 -127.94
N SER A 503 -117.92 38.03 -128.28
CA SER A 503 -118.62 37.08 -129.18
C SER A 503 -118.40 35.58 -128.86
N LYS A 504 -119.33 34.72 -129.30
CA LYS A 504 -119.52 33.33 -128.80
C LYS A 504 -119.99 32.33 -129.87
N SER A 505 -119.99 31.05 -129.46
CA SER A 505 -120.93 29.96 -129.81
C SER A 505 -120.44 28.80 -130.73
N PRO A 506 -121.00 27.57 -130.58
CA PRO A 506 -120.16 26.36 -130.50
C PRO A 506 -120.69 25.10 -131.24
N GLY A 507 -119.96 23.99 -131.12
CA GLY A 507 -120.47 22.63 -131.36
C GLY A 507 -119.36 21.57 -131.41
N GLY A 508 -119.54 20.39 -130.79
CA GLY A 508 -118.55 19.31 -130.89
C GLY A 508 -118.66 18.19 -129.84
N ASN A 509 -119.61 17.26 -130.00
CA ASN A 509 -119.74 16.09 -129.11
C ASN A 509 -118.65 15.02 -129.34
N ASP A 510 -118.07 14.93 -130.53
CA ASP A 510 -117.02 13.94 -130.86
C ASP A 510 -115.75 14.11 -130.00
N THR A 511 -115.48 15.36 -129.59
CA THR A 511 -114.47 15.73 -128.59
C THR A 511 -114.58 14.93 -127.28
N MET A 512 -115.78 14.44 -126.92
CA MET A 512 -116.02 13.72 -125.67
C MET A 512 -115.46 12.28 -125.71
N LEU A 513 -115.49 11.61 -126.86
CA LEU A 513 -114.88 10.28 -127.03
C LEU A 513 -113.35 10.37 -127.04
N SER A 514 -112.79 11.38 -127.70
CA SER A 514 -111.36 11.68 -127.64
C SER A 514 -110.90 11.95 -126.20
N LYS A 515 -111.67 12.75 -125.42
CA LYS A 515 -111.40 12.99 -123.98
C LYS A 515 -111.44 11.72 -123.12
N LEU A 516 -112.28 10.73 -123.45
CA LEU A 516 -112.31 9.46 -122.72
C LEU A 516 -111.10 8.56 -123.05
N ARG A 517 -110.68 8.48 -124.32
CA ARG A 517 -109.44 7.77 -124.72
C ARG A 517 -108.20 8.45 -124.16
N GLN A 518 -108.17 9.78 -124.17
CA GLN A 518 -107.11 10.57 -123.55
C GLN A 518 -107.03 10.30 -122.04
N ARG A 519 -108.15 10.31 -121.30
CA ARG A 519 -108.20 9.96 -119.87
C ARG A 519 -107.69 8.55 -119.55
N LEU A 520 -107.84 7.59 -120.46
CA LEU A 520 -107.28 6.25 -120.27
C LEU A 520 -105.74 6.31 -120.33
N LYS A 521 -105.19 6.95 -121.36
CA LYS A 521 -103.74 7.14 -121.54
C LYS A 521 -103.10 8.01 -120.44
N GLU A 522 -103.83 9.00 -119.93
CA GLU A 522 -103.42 9.80 -118.78
C GLU A 522 -103.34 8.95 -117.50
N LYS A 523 -104.25 7.99 -117.30
CA LYS A 523 -104.20 7.03 -116.18
C LYS A 523 -103.06 6.02 -116.33
N GLU A 524 -102.82 5.52 -117.53
CA GLU A 524 -101.70 4.61 -117.83
C GLU A 524 -100.38 5.29 -117.49
N LYS A 525 -100.16 6.51 -117.98
CA LYS A 525 -98.95 7.29 -117.66
C LYS A 525 -98.85 7.65 -116.17
N ALA A 526 -99.95 8.00 -115.50
CA ALA A 526 -99.93 8.28 -114.07
C ALA A 526 -99.62 7.03 -113.22
N LEU A 527 -99.96 5.83 -113.69
CA LEU A 527 -99.56 4.57 -113.07
C LEU A 527 -98.07 4.26 -113.27
N GLU A 528 -97.55 4.53 -114.48
CA GLU A 528 -96.13 4.42 -114.81
C GLU A 528 -95.28 5.35 -113.91
N GLN A 529 -95.64 6.64 -113.85
CA GLN A 529 -94.96 7.61 -112.98
C GLN A 529 -95.07 7.24 -111.48
N ALA A 530 -96.22 6.74 -111.02
CA ALA A 530 -96.40 6.30 -109.63
C ALA A 530 -95.73 4.94 -109.31
N LEU A 531 -95.19 4.24 -110.30
CA LEU A 531 -94.27 3.11 -110.11
C LEU A 531 -92.83 3.60 -110.07
N ASP A 532 -92.42 4.48 -111.00
CA ASP A 532 -91.08 5.09 -111.02
C ASP A 532 -90.79 5.86 -109.71
N GLU A 533 -91.74 6.67 -109.23
CA GLU A 533 -91.66 7.36 -107.94
C GLU A 533 -91.50 6.39 -106.75
N LYS A 534 -92.10 5.19 -106.83
CA LYS A 534 -91.94 4.15 -105.81
C LYS A 534 -90.60 3.45 -105.89
N PHE A 535 -90.07 3.19 -107.08
CA PHE A 535 -88.73 2.63 -107.24
C PHE A 535 -87.67 3.62 -106.73
N ALA A 536 -87.77 4.90 -107.10
CA ALA A 536 -86.89 5.94 -106.57
C ALA A 536 -86.97 6.09 -105.03
N ALA A 537 -88.16 6.02 -104.45
CA ALA A 537 -88.34 6.04 -102.99
C ALA A 537 -87.81 4.77 -102.29
N ILE A 538 -87.82 3.61 -102.96
CA ILE A 538 -87.17 2.39 -102.46
C ILE A 538 -85.66 2.54 -102.52
N GLU A 539 -85.10 3.02 -103.64
CA GLU A 539 -83.66 3.27 -103.78
C GLU A 539 -83.15 4.30 -102.75
N GLU A 540 -83.89 5.38 -102.48
CA GLU A 540 -83.55 6.34 -101.41
C GLU A 540 -83.53 5.65 -100.03
N LYS A 541 -84.51 4.78 -99.74
CA LYS A 541 -84.59 4.05 -98.47
C LYS A 541 -83.52 2.96 -98.33
N ASP A 542 -83.15 2.28 -99.40
CA ASP A 542 -82.03 1.34 -99.41
C ASP A 542 -80.67 2.06 -99.22
N ASN A 543 -80.53 3.27 -99.78
CA ASN A 543 -79.37 4.14 -99.50
C ASN A 543 -79.32 4.63 -98.05
N GLU A 544 -80.45 5.05 -97.46
CA GLU A 544 -80.55 5.35 -96.02
C GLU A 544 -80.16 4.15 -95.15
N ILE A 545 -80.71 2.97 -95.46
CA ILE A 545 -80.39 1.71 -94.77
C ILE A 545 -78.89 1.40 -94.88
N HIS A 546 -78.27 1.62 -96.04
CA HIS A 546 -76.83 1.41 -96.21
C HIS A 546 -75.99 2.39 -95.38
N GLN A 547 -76.34 3.68 -95.36
CA GLN A 547 -75.65 4.68 -94.52
C GLN A 547 -75.82 4.36 -93.01
N LEU A 548 -77.01 3.94 -92.58
CA LEU A 548 -77.25 3.51 -91.21
C LEU A 548 -76.44 2.25 -90.84
N GLN A 549 -76.31 1.28 -91.75
CA GLN A 549 -75.45 0.10 -91.55
C GLN A 549 -73.95 0.45 -91.44
N LEU A 550 -73.48 1.44 -92.20
CA LEU A 550 -72.10 1.93 -92.10
C LEU A 550 -71.85 2.65 -90.76
N SER A 551 -72.75 3.57 -90.38
CA SER A 551 -72.71 4.29 -89.09
C SER A 551 -72.79 3.34 -87.89
N LEU A 552 -73.65 2.31 -87.95
CA LEU A 552 -73.72 1.26 -86.93
C LEU A 552 -72.36 0.56 -86.77
N ARG A 553 -71.72 0.14 -87.88
CA ARG A 553 -70.40 -0.50 -87.87
C ARG A 553 -69.28 0.41 -87.38
N GLU A 554 -69.41 1.73 -87.50
CA GLU A 554 -68.47 2.67 -86.89
C GLU A 554 -68.69 2.75 -85.39
N LYS A 555 -69.95 2.79 -84.92
CA LYS A 555 -70.27 2.75 -83.49
C LYS A 555 -69.93 1.41 -82.83
N GLU A 556 -70.07 0.29 -83.52
CA GLU A 556 -69.58 -1.03 -83.07
C GLU A 556 -68.06 -0.98 -82.81
N ARG A 557 -67.26 -0.44 -83.75
CA ARG A 557 -65.80 -0.30 -83.57
C ARG A 557 -65.41 0.71 -82.50
N ASP A 558 -66.18 1.79 -82.32
CA ASP A 558 -65.96 2.74 -81.23
C ASP A 558 -66.24 2.09 -79.87
N LEU A 559 -67.31 1.28 -79.77
CA LEU A 559 -67.62 0.48 -78.57
C LEU A 559 -66.55 -0.57 -78.31
N ASP A 560 -66.06 -1.30 -79.31
CA ASP A 560 -64.95 -2.24 -79.16
C ASP A 560 -63.69 -1.55 -78.63
N ARG A 561 -63.32 -0.38 -79.18
CA ARG A 561 -62.19 0.43 -78.68
C ARG A 561 -62.39 0.84 -77.22
N LEU A 562 -63.60 1.30 -76.87
CA LEU A 562 -63.90 1.79 -75.53
C LEU A 562 -63.97 0.63 -74.50
N ASN A 563 -64.46 -0.54 -74.90
CA ASN A 563 -64.40 -1.77 -74.11
C ASN A 563 -62.96 -2.24 -73.86
N ASN A 564 -62.08 -2.18 -74.87
CA ASN A 564 -60.66 -2.49 -74.69
C ASN A 564 -59.96 -1.52 -73.72
N LEU A 565 -60.29 -0.22 -73.79
CA LEU A 565 -59.79 0.79 -72.84
C LEU A 565 -60.34 0.56 -71.41
N LEU A 566 -61.61 0.17 -71.27
CA LEU A 566 -62.20 -0.20 -69.98
C LEU A 566 -61.53 -1.45 -69.40
N SER A 567 -61.29 -2.50 -70.20
CA SER A 567 -60.57 -3.71 -69.78
C SER A 567 -59.15 -3.39 -69.29
N HIS A 568 -58.42 -2.52 -70.00
CA HIS A 568 -57.08 -2.11 -69.58
C HIS A 568 -57.08 -1.25 -68.32
N ASN A 569 -58.09 -0.38 -68.15
CA ASN A 569 -58.28 0.36 -66.90
C ASN A 569 -58.66 -0.57 -65.74
N GLU A 570 -59.47 -1.60 -65.99
CA GLU A 570 -59.84 -2.62 -64.99
C GLU A 570 -58.63 -3.47 -64.58
N GLU A 571 -57.79 -3.92 -65.53
CA GLU A 571 -56.48 -4.52 -65.25
C GLU A 571 -55.59 -3.60 -64.40
N THR A 572 -55.52 -2.31 -64.75
CA THR A 572 -54.72 -1.31 -64.04
C THR A 572 -55.24 -1.08 -62.61
N ILE A 573 -56.56 -1.03 -62.42
CA ILE A 573 -57.19 -0.98 -61.09
C ILE A 573 -56.87 -2.25 -60.31
N ASN A 574 -57.03 -3.44 -60.88
CA ASN A 574 -56.70 -4.72 -60.23
C ASN A 574 -55.22 -4.82 -59.82
N ASN A 575 -54.30 -4.24 -60.60
CA ASN A 575 -52.89 -4.14 -60.26
C ASN A 575 -52.66 -3.19 -59.05
N PHE A 576 -53.29 -2.02 -59.02
CA PHE A 576 -53.24 -1.13 -57.85
C PHE A 576 -53.88 -1.78 -56.61
N ASP A 577 -55.01 -2.45 -56.77
CA ASP A 577 -55.71 -3.19 -55.72
C ASP A 577 -54.88 -4.33 -55.14
N SER A 578 -53.98 -4.91 -55.94
CA SER A 578 -53.03 -5.95 -55.51
C SER A 578 -51.84 -5.34 -54.77
N LEU A 579 -51.29 -4.22 -55.27
CA LEU A 579 -50.24 -3.45 -54.60
C LEU A 579 -50.71 -2.87 -53.26
N ILE A 580 -51.97 -2.41 -53.16
CA ILE A 580 -52.56 -1.94 -51.90
C ILE A 580 -52.60 -3.09 -50.88
N LYS A 581 -53.06 -4.28 -51.28
CA LYS A 581 -53.08 -5.47 -50.40
C LYS A 581 -51.68 -5.89 -49.94
N GLU A 582 -50.68 -5.81 -50.82
CA GLU A 582 -49.27 -6.03 -50.47
C GLU A 582 -48.79 -5.00 -49.43
N LYS A 583 -49.09 -3.71 -49.62
CA LYS A 583 -48.72 -2.65 -48.66
C LYS A 583 -49.49 -2.70 -47.35
N ASP A 584 -50.75 -3.14 -47.35
CA ASP A 584 -51.50 -3.43 -46.12
C ASP A 584 -50.85 -4.58 -45.34
N ILE A 585 -50.37 -5.62 -46.02
CA ILE A 585 -49.64 -6.74 -45.39
C ILE A 585 -48.27 -6.29 -44.84
N GLU A 586 -47.52 -5.47 -45.58
CA GLU A 586 -46.27 -4.85 -45.10
C GLU A 586 -46.51 -3.98 -43.85
N LEU A 587 -47.52 -3.12 -43.89
CA LEU A 587 -47.90 -2.25 -42.75
C LEU A 587 -48.35 -3.08 -41.54
N GLN A 588 -49.14 -4.13 -41.75
CA GLN A 588 -49.56 -5.05 -40.70
C GLN A 588 -48.36 -5.83 -40.11
N HIS A 589 -47.39 -6.21 -40.94
CA HIS A 589 -46.15 -6.84 -40.47
C HIS A 589 -45.29 -5.85 -39.67
N LEU A 590 -45.06 -4.64 -40.18
CA LEU A 590 -44.33 -3.57 -39.48
C LEU A 590 -44.99 -3.20 -38.15
N ALA A 591 -46.31 -3.05 -38.11
CA ALA A 591 -47.05 -2.77 -36.88
C ALA A 591 -46.92 -3.89 -35.83
N ASN A 592 -46.95 -5.16 -36.26
CA ASN A 592 -46.70 -6.30 -35.37
C ASN A 592 -45.24 -6.35 -34.89
N THR A 593 -44.26 -6.07 -35.76
CA THR A 593 -42.83 -6.01 -35.40
C THR A 593 -42.56 -4.87 -34.41
N LEU A 594 -43.11 -3.68 -34.63
CA LEU A 594 -43.06 -2.56 -33.67
C LEU A 594 -43.71 -2.93 -32.34
N LYS A 595 -44.86 -3.60 -32.33
CA LYS A 595 -45.53 -4.08 -31.11
C LYS A 595 -44.73 -5.15 -30.37
N ASN A 596 -43.95 -5.97 -31.08
CA ASN A 596 -43.06 -6.95 -30.47
C ASN A 596 -41.81 -6.29 -29.88
N LEU A 597 -41.19 -5.34 -30.59
CA LEU A 597 -40.09 -4.52 -30.08
C LEU A 597 -40.51 -3.68 -28.86
N GLN A 598 -41.73 -3.13 -28.86
CA GLN A 598 -42.31 -2.39 -27.72
C GLN A 598 -42.43 -3.28 -26.47
N ARG A 599 -42.83 -4.55 -26.61
CA ARG A 599 -42.86 -5.50 -25.48
C ARG A 599 -41.45 -5.84 -25.01
N ALA A 600 -40.55 -6.23 -25.92
CA ALA A 600 -39.17 -6.57 -25.57
C ALA A 600 -38.45 -5.40 -24.87
N LYS A 601 -38.73 -4.14 -25.26
CA LYS A 601 -38.29 -2.95 -24.55
C LYS A 601 -38.83 -2.90 -23.12
N GLN A 602 -40.14 -3.06 -22.93
CA GLN A 602 -40.77 -3.06 -21.61
C GLN A 602 -40.22 -4.18 -20.72
N ASP A 603 -40.02 -5.38 -21.26
CA ASP A 603 -39.44 -6.52 -20.54
C ASP A 603 -38.02 -6.19 -20.04
N VAL A 604 -37.20 -5.53 -20.86
CA VAL A 604 -35.85 -5.07 -20.49
C VAL A 604 -35.91 -3.93 -19.45
N GLU A 605 -36.81 -2.97 -19.60
CA GLU A 605 -37.01 -1.88 -18.62
C GLU A 605 -37.49 -2.44 -17.27
N ASP A 606 -38.41 -3.40 -17.25
CA ASP A 606 -38.88 -4.07 -16.03
C ASP A 606 -37.81 -4.97 -15.40
N ASN A 607 -36.97 -5.64 -16.21
CA ASN A 607 -35.82 -6.41 -15.74
C ASN A 607 -34.78 -5.48 -15.08
N LEU A 608 -34.48 -4.33 -15.69
CA LEU A 608 -33.58 -3.32 -15.13
C LEU A 608 -34.15 -2.76 -13.82
N ASN A 609 -35.45 -2.40 -13.79
CA ASN A 609 -36.12 -1.91 -12.59
C ASN A 609 -36.13 -2.93 -11.44
N ARG A 610 -36.23 -4.24 -11.73
CA ARG A 610 -36.09 -5.30 -10.73
C ARG A 610 -34.65 -5.40 -10.21
N SER A 611 -33.65 -5.41 -11.10
CA SER A 611 -32.24 -5.44 -10.70
C SER A 611 -31.80 -4.19 -9.91
N LEU A 612 -32.38 -3.01 -10.20
CA LEU A 612 -32.15 -1.80 -9.40
C LEU A 612 -32.70 -1.96 -7.98
N ARG A 613 -33.96 -2.42 -7.82
CA ARG A 613 -34.54 -2.69 -6.49
C ARG A 613 -33.77 -3.75 -5.69
N GLU A 614 -33.24 -4.77 -6.35
CA GLU A 614 -32.36 -5.77 -5.72
C GLU A 614 -31.06 -5.12 -5.22
N LYS A 615 -30.43 -4.25 -6.01
CA LYS A 615 -29.24 -3.49 -5.59
C LYS A 615 -29.57 -2.54 -4.44
N ASP A 616 -30.68 -1.81 -4.50
CA ASP A 616 -31.11 -0.91 -3.42
C ASP A 616 -31.38 -1.69 -2.12
N SER A 617 -31.97 -2.89 -2.21
CA SER A 617 -32.17 -3.78 -1.07
C SER A 617 -30.85 -4.30 -0.49
N ILE A 618 -29.86 -4.62 -1.34
CA ILE A 618 -28.51 -5.02 -0.90
C ILE A 618 -27.78 -3.83 -0.26
N ILE A 619 -27.89 -2.63 -0.84
CA ILE A 619 -27.31 -1.40 -0.29
C ILE A 619 -27.92 -1.09 1.08
N ALA A 620 -29.24 -1.15 1.23
CA ALA A 620 -29.92 -0.97 2.52
C ALA A 620 -29.49 -2.02 3.55
N GLN A 621 -29.35 -3.29 3.16
CA GLN A 621 -28.90 -4.36 4.05
C GLN A 621 -27.42 -4.20 4.46
N LEU A 622 -26.56 -3.72 3.56
CA LEU A 622 -25.17 -3.38 3.85
C LEU A 622 -25.08 -2.13 4.75
N GLN A 623 -25.91 -1.11 4.53
CA GLN A 623 -26.01 0.07 5.39
C GLN A 623 -26.44 -0.31 6.80
N LEU A 624 -27.51 -1.10 6.96
CA LEU A 624 -27.94 -1.62 8.27
C LEU A 624 -26.86 -2.49 8.94
N SER A 625 -26.11 -3.29 8.17
CA SER A 625 -24.99 -4.07 8.72
C SER A 625 -23.78 -3.21 9.10
N LEU A 626 -23.53 -2.09 8.43
CA LEU A 626 -22.48 -1.14 8.76
C LEU A 626 -22.88 -0.28 9.96
N GLU A 627 -24.13 0.17 10.04
CA GLU A 627 -24.70 0.89 11.17
C GLU A 627 -24.69 0.01 12.43
N GLY A 628 -25.12 -1.25 12.31
CA GLY A 628 -25.00 -2.26 13.38
C GLY A 628 -23.56 -2.44 13.85
N LYS A 629 -22.60 -2.69 12.94
CA LYS A 629 -21.18 -2.80 13.30
C LYS A 629 -20.58 -1.51 13.88
N THR A 630 -21.03 -0.34 13.42
CA THR A 630 -20.60 0.95 13.98
C THR A 630 -21.07 1.06 15.42
N LYS A 631 -22.34 0.73 15.68
CA LYS A 631 -22.90 0.67 17.04
C LYS A 631 -22.22 -0.38 17.92
N ASP A 632 -21.89 -1.56 17.38
CA ASP A 632 -21.11 -2.59 18.10
C ASP A 632 -19.70 -2.07 18.47
N MET A 633 -19.05 -1.31 17.58
CA MET A 633 -17.78 -0.64 17.87
C MET A 633 -17.92 0.51 18.85
N GLU A 634 -19.02 1.28 18.80
CA GLU A 634 -19.31 2.37 19.74
C GLU A 634 -19.58 1.81 21.14
N GLU A 635 -20.39 0.76 21.28
CA GLU A 635 -20.61 0.06 22.56
C GLU A 635 -19.33 -0.60 23.07
N MET A 636 -18.50 -1.18 22.19
CA MET A 636 -17.18 -1.69 22.57
C MET A 636 -16.23 -0.56 22.99
N ALA A 637 -16.28 0.60 22.33
CA ALA A 637 -15.49 1.76 22.69
C ALA A 637 -15.96 2.37 24.02
N GLU A 638 -17.26 2.49 24.28
CA GLU A 638 -17.81 2.92 25.57
C GLU A 638 -17.50 1.89 26.69
N SER A 639 -17.51 0.60 26.38
CA SER A 639 -17.08 -0.46 27.31
C SER A 639 -15.59 -0.33 27.65
N MET A 640 -14.72 -0.21 26.65
CA MET A 640 -13.28 0.01 26.84
C MET A 640 -12.97 1.36 27.49
N LEU A 641 -13.74 2.42 27.21
CA LEU A 641 -13.60 3.73 27.83
C LEU A 641 -14.12 3.74 29.27
N SER A 642 -15.17 3.00 29.61
CA SER A 642 -15.65 2.89 31.00
C SER A 642 -14.77 1.96 31.84
N GLN A 643 -14.24 0.88 31.26
CA GLN A 643 -13.23 0.01 31.90
C GLN A 643 -11.89 0.73 32.09
N SER A 644 -11.40 1.45 31.07
CA SER A 644 -10.18 2.27 31.22
C SER A 644 -10.39 3.51 32.09
N GLN A 645 -11.56 4.16 32.08
CA GLN A 645 -11.85 5.25 33.02
C GLN A 645 -12.02 4.79 34.46
N SER A 646 -12.52 3.58 34.73
CA SER A 646 -12.53 3.03 36.10
C SER A 646 -11.11 2.71 36.55
N HIS A 647 -10.34 1.95 35.76
CA HIS A 647 -8.93 1.68 36.07
C HIS A 647 -8.08 2.97 36.18
N ALA A 648 -8.33 3.98 35.35
CA ALA A 648 -7.65 5.27 35.42
C ALA A 648 -8.13 6.14 36.60
N ARG A 649 -9.40 6.05 37.04
CA ARG A 649 -9.85 6.70 38.27
C ARG A 649 -9.24 6.03 39.50
N ASP A 650 -9.26 4.70 39.57
CA ASP A 650 -8.68 3.95 40.68
C ASP A 650 -7.16 4.15 40.76
N LEU A 651 -6.47 4.15 39.62
CA LEU A 651 -5.05 4.46 39.53
C LEU A 651 -4.75 5.92 39.86
N ALA A 652 -5.56 6.88 39.37
CA ALA A 652 -5.38 8.30 39.71
C ALA A 652 -5.70 8.60 41.18
N GLU A 653 -6.62 7.86 41.80
CA GLU A 653 -6.89 7.97 43.23
C GLU A 653 -5.77 7.33 44.06
N GLN A 654 -5.27 6.15 43.70
CA GLN A 654 -4.09 5.55 44.34
C GLN A 654 -2.83 6.42 44.16
N MET A 655 -2.59 6.95 42.96
CA MET A 655 -1.51 7.90 42.72
C MET A 655 -1.74 9.21 43.47
N GLY A 656 -2.97 9.72 43.55
CA GLY A 656 -3.31 10.92 44.32
C GLY A 656 -3.16 10.74 45.83
N GLN A 657 -3.47 9.55 46.37
CA GLN A 657 -3.21 9.17 47.76
C GLN A 657 -1.70 9.06 48.03
N ARG A 658 -0.95 8.38 47.15
CA ARG A 658 0.53 8.33 47.22
C ARG A 658 1.14 9.73 47.13
N LEU A 659 0.64 10.58 46.22
CA LEU A 659 1.14 11.93 46.00
C LEU A 659 0.88 12.79 47.23
N LYS A 660 -0.32 12.76 47.82
CA LYS A 660 -0.63 13.38 49.12
C LYS A 660 0.27 12.90 50.26
N VAL A 661 0.59 11.61 50.31
CA VAL A 661 1.55 11.08 51.31
C VAL A 661 2.95 11.63 51.06
N THR A 662 3.43 11.68 49.80
CA THR A 662 4.72 12.29 49.49
C THR A 662 4.74 13.81 49.72
N GLU A 663 3.65 14.53 49.47
CA GLU A 663 3.50 15.95 49.80
C GLU A 663 3.54 16.18 51.31
N ALA A 664 2.86 15.34 52.10
CA ALA A 664 2.92 15.41 53.56
C ALA A 664 4.34 15.11 54.10
N MET A 665 5.02 14.10 53.55
CA MET A 665 6.41 13.78 53.90
C MET A 665 7.38 14.90 53.48
N LEU A 666 7.21 15.48 52.30
CA LEU A 666 8.01 16.61 51.83
C LEU A 666 7.74 17.88 52.65
N ALA A 667 6.48 18.16 53.01
CA ALA A 667 6.15 19.30 53.86
C ALA A 667 6.72 19.14 55.28
N GLU A 668 6.76 17.93 55.84
CA GLU A 668 7.38 17.71 57.14
C GLU A 668 8.92 17.68 57.06
N ALA A 669 9.51 17.23 55.95
CA ALA A 669 10.94 17.36 55.68
C ALA A 669 11.36 18.83 55.46
N VAL A 670 10.53 19.64 54.81
CA VAL A 670 10.71 21.09 54.69
C VAL A 670 10.64 21.74 56.07
N LYS A 671 9.64 21.44 56.90
CA LYS A 671 9.60 21.94 58.29
C LYS A 671 10.78 21.48 59.13
N ALA A 672 11.26 20.25 58.96
CA ALA A 672 12.47 19.76 59.63
C ALA A 672 13.71 20.55 59.20
N ARG A 673 13.82 20.89 57.91
CA ARG A 673 14.85 21.77 57.38
C ARG A 673 14.69 23.22 57.87
N GLU A 674 13.48 23.76 57.98
CA GLU A 674 13.21 25.10 58.52
C GLU A 674 13.62 25.20 59.99
N ARG A 675 13.27 24.20 60.81
CA ARG A 675 13.75 24.09 62.20
C ARG A 675 15.28 24.09 62.26
N LEU A 676 15.91 23.22 61.48
CA LEU A 676 17.37 23.10 61.44
C LEU A 676 18.05 24.37 60.90
N VAL A 677 17.41 25.12 59.99
CA VAL A 677 17.90 26.44 59.58
C VAL A 677 17.79 27.45 60.73
N ALA A 678 16.65 27.53 61.41
CA ALA A 678 16.48 28.42 62.56
C ALA A 678 17.43 28.10 63.73
N ASP A 679 17.68 26.81 64.01
CA ASP A 679 18.67 26.36 65.00
C ASP A 679 20.10 26.80 64.61
N ASN A 680 20.45 26.69 63.32
CA ASN A 680 21.75 27.16 62.80
C ASN A 680 21.85 28.69 62.78
N GLU A 681 20.78 29.41 62.45
CA GLU A 681 20.71 30.87 62.50
C GLU A 681 20.93 31.35 63.94
N SER A 682 20.23 30.76 64.91
CA SER A 682 20.42 31.08 66.33
C SER A 682 21.83 30.73 66.83
N ALA A 683 22.43 29.62 66.36
CA ALA A 683 23.82 29.29 66.66
C ALA A 683 24.81 30.30 66.05
N VAL A 684 24.57 30.77 64.82
CA VAL A 684 25.36 31.81 64.16
C VAL A 684 25.19 33.16 64.86
N GLU A 685 23.98 33.55 65.26
CA GLU A 685 23.74 34.75 66.08
C GLU A 685 24.48 34.67 67.42
N GLY A 686 24.45 33.53 68.10
CA GLY A 686 25.20 33.29 69.34
C GLY A 686 26.72 33.39 69.15
N LEU A 687 27.25 32.90 68.02
CA LEU A 687 28.65 33.07 67.64
C LEU A 687 28.98 34.53 67.30
N LEU A 688 28.13 35.23 66.56
CA LEU A 688 28.31 36.65 66.22
C LEU A 688 28.24 37.56 67.45
N ALA A 689 27.36 37.27 68.41
CA ALA A 689 27.31 37.94 69.70
C ALA A 689 28.59 37.66 70.53
N THR A 690 29.09 36.43 70.49
CA THR A 690 30.36 36.04 71.15
C THR A 690 31.57 36.73 70.51
N ILE A 691 31.60 36.87 69.17
CA ILE A 691 32.63 37.62 68.43
C ILE A 691 32.52 39.11 68.79
N SER A 692 31.33 39.70 68.71
CA SER A 692 31.10 41.12 69.07
C SER A 692 31.51 41.43 70.50
N SER A 693 31.28 40.51 71.44
CA SER A 693 31.75 40.63 72.83
C SER A 693 33.28 40.58 72.93
N LYS A 694 33.95 39.70 72.18
CA LYS A 694 35.42 39.65 72.11
C LYS A 694 36.01 40.88 71.44
N ASP A 695 35.40 41.39 70.38
CA ASP A 695 35.85 42.60 69.67
C ASP A 695 35.67 43.85 70.55
N GLN A 696 34.58 43.92 71.33
CA GLN A 696 34.40 44.97 72.34
C GLN A 696 35.47 44.88 73.43
N LEU A 697 35.79 43.69 73.96
CA LEU A 697 36.88 43.50 74.92
C LEU A 697 38.27 43.83 74.33
N LEU A 698 38.51 43.47 73.07
CA LEU A 698 39.74 43.83 72.35
C LEU A 698 39.83 45.35 72.18
N LYS A 699 38.74 46.02 71.80
CA LYS A 699 38.65 47.48 71.70
C LYS A 699 38.89 48.15 73.06
N GLU A 700 38.26 47.68 74.13
CA GLU A 700 38.49 48.20 75.48
C GLU A 700 39.95 48.02 75.93
N SER A 701 40.59 46.88 75.59
CA SER A 701 42.01 46.66 75.85
C SER A 701 42.91 47.59 75.02
N ALA A 702 42.57 47.82 73.75
CA ALA A 702 43.30 48.72 72.86
C ALA A 702 43.14 50.18 73.30
N GLU A 703 41.97 50.60 73.75
CA GLU A 703 41.76 51.90 74.37
C GLU A 703 42.54 52.03 75.68
N HIS A 704 42.58 51.00 76.53
CA HIS A 704 43.42 50.98 77.73
C HIS A 704 44.91 51.14 77.39
N TYR A 705 45.42 50.39 76.40
CA TYR A 705 46.80 50.56 75.93
C TYR A 705 47.05 51.94 75.33
N ASN A 706 46.10 52.53 74.60
CA ASN A 706 46.22 53.89 74.07
C ASN A 706 46.20 54.97 75.17
N ARG A 707 45.42 54.79 76.24
CA ARG A 707 45.45 55.66 77.45
C ARG A 707 46.82 55.56 78.13
N MET A 708 47.30 54.34 78.40
CA MET A 708 48.65 54.09 78.93
C MET A 708 49.76 54.69 78.04
N LEU A 709 49.66 54.59 76.71
CA LEU A 709 50.62 55.20 75.78
C LEU A 709 50.54 56.73 75.78
N SER A 710 49.35 57.31 75.93
CA SER A 710 49.14 58.76 76.10
C SER A 710 49.77 59.25 77.40
N GLU A 711 49.55 58.54 78.51
CA GLU A 711 50.15 58.82 79.82
C GLU A 711 51.69 58.75 79.76
N ARG A 712 52.26 57.67 79.20
CA ARG A 712 53.72 57.58 78.98
C ARG A 712 54.24 58.67 78.02
N THR A 713 53.45 59.10 77.04
CA THR A 713 53.82 60.22 76.16
C THR A 713 53.80 61.55 76.90
N GLN A 714 52.85 61.77 77.81
CA GLN A 714 52.80 62.93 78.68
C GLN A 714 53.97 62.94 79.67
N GLU A 715 54.27 61.82 80.34
CA GLU A 715 55.49 61.67 81.17
C GLU A 715 56.76 62.00 80.37
N ILE A 716 56.90 61.49 79.14
CA ILE A 716 58.05 61.80 78.26
C ILE A 716 58.09 63.28 77.89
N GLN A 717 56.94 63.93 77.67
CA GLN A 717 56.87 65.38 77.42
C GLN A 717 57.23 66.19 78.66
N GLU A 718 56.78 65.79 79.85
CA GLU A 718 57.16 66.43 81.13
C GLU A 718 58.65 66.24 81.43
N VAL A 719 59.21 65.05 81.25
CA VAL A 719 60.66 64.80 81.41
C VAL A 719 61.46 65.60 80.38
N ARG A 720 61.02 65.71 79.12
CA ARG A 720 61.65 66.58 78.12
C ARG A 720 61.57 68.06 78.49
N LYS A 721 60.43 68.50 79.05
CA LYS A 721 60.27 69.88 79.56
C LYS A 721 61.19 70.13 80.74
N GLN A 722 61.22 69.24 81.74
CA GLN A 722 62.14 69.32 82.88
C GLN A 722 63.60 69.33 82.42
N LEU A 723 63.97 68.53 81.42
CA LEU A 723 65.31 68.56 80.81
C LEU A 723 65.60 69.91 80.15
N SER A 724 64.65 70.47 79.39
CA SER A 724 64.76 71.80 78.75
C SER A 724 64.88 72.91 79.80
N ASP A 725 64.04 72.91 80.83
CA ASP A 725 64.08 73.85 81.94
C ASP A 725 65.42 73.76 82.68
N ARG A 726 65.96 72.54 82.86
CA ARG A 726 67.27 72.29 83.47
C ARG A 726 68.42 72.73 82.57
N GLN A 727 68.31 72.54 81.27
CA GLN A 727 69.30 72.96 80.28
C GLN A 727 69.31 74.49 80.11
N GLN A 728 68.15 75.15 80.23
CA GLN A 728 68.05 76.60 80.29
C GLN A 728 68.63 77.14 81.61
N GLN A 729 68.35 76.49 82.75
CA GLN A 729 69.00 76.81 84.04
C GLN A 729 70.53 76.70 83.93
N LEU A 730 71.04 75.61 83.35
CA LEU A 730 72.48 75.43 83.08
C LEU A 730 73.02 76.53 82.17
N ALA A 731 72.38 76.84 81.04
CA ALA A 731 72.80 77.93 80.16
C ALA A 731 72.79 79.30 80.84
N THR A 732 71.86 79.57 81.77
CA THR A 732 71.90 80.80 82.58
C THR A 732 73.02 80.80 83.62
N ALA A 733 73.33 79.65 84.23
CA ALA A 733 74.45 79.50 85.17
C ALA A 733 75.82 79.56 84.47
N GLU A 734 75.95 78.98 83.26
CA GLU A 734 77.12 79.11 82.40
C GLU A 734 77.29 80.56 81.95
N LYS A 735 76.20 81.26 81.57
CA LYS A 735 76.27 82.68 81.25
C LYS A 735 76.71 83.52 82.45
N GLN A 736 76.15 83.29 83.63
CA GLN A 736 76.57 83.96 84.88
C GLN A 736 78.03 83.66 85.22
N SER A 737 78.45 82.40 85.09
CA SER A 737 79.84 81.98 85.28
C SER A 737 80.76 82.65 84.25
N SER A 738 80.33 82.82 83.00
CA SER A 738 81.08 83.52 81.96
C SER A 738 81.22 85.03 82.24
N THR A 739 80.18 85.69 82.80
CA THR A 739 80.27 87.09 83.21
C THR A 739 81.17 87.26 84.43
N THR A 740 81.07 86.39 85.44
CA THR A 740 81.96 86.44 86.62
C THR A 740 83.40 86.03 86.27
N ALA A 741 83.59 85.15 85.29
CA ALA A 741 84.91 84.89 84.72
C ALA A 741 85.43 86.10 83.93
N GLN A 742 84.58 86.84 83.20
CA GLN A 742 84.98 88.06 82.50
C GLN A 742 85.31 89.21 83.46
N GLU A 743 84.54 89.37 84.54
CA GLU A 743 84.85 90.26 85.68
C GLU A 743 86.19 89.87 86.31
N GLY A 744 86.41 88.58 86.59
CA GLY A 744 87.69 88.04 87.07
C GLY A 744 88.84 88.16 86.05
N TYR A 745 88.57 88.20 84.73
CA TYR A 745 89.58 88.50 83.72
C TYR A 745 89.95 89.99 83.70
N ILE A 746 89.02 90.89 84.09
CA ILE A 746 89.29 92.32 84.28
C ILE A 746 90.09 92.52 85.57
N GLU A 747 89.64 91.99 86.72
CA GLU A 747 90.42 92.04 87.98
C GLU A 747 91.81 91.41 87.82
N THR A 748 91.93 90.25 87.16
CA THR A 748 93.26 89.64 86.93
C THR A 748 94.06 90.34 85.83
N ALA A 749 93.48 91.24 85.04
CA ALA A 749 94.22 92.14 84.15
C ALA A 749 94.76 93.35 84.93
N GLU A 750 93.96 93.94 85.83
CA GLU A 750 94.39 95.00 86.75
C GLU A 750 95.49 94.51 87.71
N LEU A 751 95.31 93.33 88.30
CA LEU A 751 96.35 92.65 89.10
C LEU A 751 97.57 92.26 88.24
N ARG A 752 97.41 92.00 86.94
CA ARG A 752 98.55 91.77 86.02
C ARG A 752 99.27 93.06 85.64
N ALA A 753 98.61 94.21 85.58
CA ALA A 753 99.29 95.49 85.45
C ALA A 753 100.15 95.76 86.70
N LEU A 754 99.58 95.59 87.90
CA LEU A 754 100.30 95.69 89.18
C LEU A 754 101.41 94.65 89.34
N LEU A 755 101.28 93.45 88.75
CA LEU A 755 102.37 92.47 88.69
C LEU A 755 103.42 92.81 87.65
N ALA A 756 103.07 93.36 86.48
CA ALA A 756 104.05 93.81 85.48
C ALA A 756 104.91 94.97 86.00
N GLU A 757 104.34 95.88 86.79
CA GLU A 757 105.09 96.88 87.57
C GLU A 757 106.12 96.24 88.52
N LYS A 758 105.83 95.05 89.05
CA LYS A 758 106.75 94.27 89.90
C LYS A 758 107.69 93.34 89.12
N GLU A 759 107.32 92.83 87.96
CA GLU A 759 108.21 92.05 87.08
C GLU A 759 109.25 92.94 86.38
N SER A 760 108.92 94.23 86.16
CA SER A 760 109.88 95.29 85.88
C SER A 760 110.95 95.45 86.97
N LEU A 761 110.66 95.01 88.21
CA LEU A 761 111.63 94.93 89.31
C LEU A 761 112.42 93.61 89.27
N ILE A 762 111.78 92.48 88.93
CA ILE A 762 112.37 91.13 88.97
C ILE A 762 113.28 90.83 87.76
N ASN A 763 112.95 91.28 86.55
CA ASN A 763 113.78 91.02 85.36
C ASN A 763 115.17 91.69 85.46
N LYS A 764 115.32 92.73 86.29
CA LYS A 764 116.62 93.33 86.68
C LYS A 764 117.51 92.39 87.51
N LEU A 765 116.99 91.24 87.95
CA LEU A 765 117.71 90.19 88.69
C LEU A 765 118.00 88.97 87.81
N LEU A 766 117.04 88.57 86.96
CA LEU A 766 117.08 87.27 86.25
C LEU A 766 118.04 87.23 85.05
N GLN A 767 118.42 88.39 84.50
CA GLN A 767 119.45 88.48 83.44
C GLN A 767 120.82 87.88 83.85
N ARG A 768 121.04 87.60 85.15
CA ARG A 768 122.21 86.88 85.67
C ARG A 768 122.19 85.35 85.48
N GLY A 769 121.10 84.75 84.97
CA GLY A 769 120.88 83.30 85.06
C GLY A 769 121.03 82.46 83.78
N GLN A 770 120.75 83.01 82.59
CA GLN A 770 120.41 82.19 81.41
C GLN A 770 121.58 81.69 80.55
N GLU A 771 122.82 82.09 80.81
CA GLU A 771 123.98 81.84 79.92
C GLU A 771 124.55 80.40 79.97
N ARG A 772 123.93 79.45 80.68
CA ARG A 772 124.56 78.16 81.03
C ARG A 772 124.16 76.92 80.22
N ASP A 773 122.87 76.69 79.98
CA ASP A 773 122.36 75.30 80.12
C ASP A 773 121.99 74.52 78.84
N GLN A 774 121.95 75.11 77.64
CA GLN A 774 121.53 74.41 76.39
C GLN A 774 122.26 74.92 75.14
N PHE A 775 123.05 74.18 74.36
CA PHE A 775 123.50 72.77 74.36
C PHE A 775 122.45 71.65 74.21
N LEU A 776 122.78 70.69 73.32
CA LEU A 776 122.12 69.40 73.06
C LEU A 776 120.66 69.51 72.55
N ALA A 777 120.47 69.72 71.24
CA ALA A 777 120.54 68.70 70.15
C ALA A 777 119.28 67.81 70.13
N GLU A 778 118.39 67.86 69.11
CA GLU A 778 118.56 67.36 67.72
C GLU A 778 118.49 65.83 67.60
N VAL A 779 117.91 65.20 66.55
CA VAL A 779 116.83 65.57 65.61
C VAL A 779 116.38 64.31 64.82
N ARG A 780 115.08 64.24 64.51
CA ARG A 780 114.30 63.70 63.33
C ARG A 780 115.05 63.05 62.12
N GLN A 781 114.29 62.42 61.19
CA GLN A 781 114.19 62.88 59.76
C GLN A 781 113.08 62.23 58.87
N LYS A 782 113.04 62.56 57.56
CA LYS A 782 111.89 62.49 56.60
C LYS A 782 112.32 62.75 55.11
N ALA A 783 111.59 62.20 54.08
CA ALA A 783 111.21 62.81 52.75
C ALA A 783 111.52 62.10 51.36
N GLU A 784 110.61 62.33 50.36
CA GLU A 784 110.78 62.64 48.88
C GLU A 784 110.61 61.65 47.64
N LEU A 785 109.87 62.17 46.61
CA LEU A 785 109.95 62.10 45.09
C LEU A 785 109.28 61.07 44.08
N ASP A 786 108.47 61.63 43.12
CA ASP A 786 108.34 61.51 41.61
C ASP A 786 107.54 60.51 40.68
N HIS A 787 106.87 61.12 39.63
CA HIS A 787 106.60 60.75 38.18
C HIS A 787 105.43 59.86 37.57
N VAL A 788 105.06 60.13 36.28
CA VAL A 788 104.29 59.32 35.22
C VAL A 788 102.70 59.33 35.28
N VAL A 789 101.79 59.26 34.24
CA VAL A 789 101.71 58.96 32.74
C VAL A 789 100.67 59.83 31.91
N GLU A 790 99.98 59.34 30.84
CA GLU A 790 99.32 60.10 29.72
C GLU A 790 97.87 59.72 29.23
N LEU A 791 97.18 60.70 28.60
CA LEU A 791 96.23 60.78 27.43
C LEU A 791 95.42 59.57 26.83
N ARG A 792 94.08 59.76 26.69
CA ARG A 792 93.26 59.89 25.43
C ARG A 792 91.73 59.82 25.73
N GLN A 793 90.88 60.78 25.36
CA GLN A 793 90.31 61.15 24.04
C GLN A 793 89.12 60.29 23.51
N THR A 794 87.93 60.89 23.58
CA THR A 794 86.82 60.85 22.59
C THR A 794 86.37 59.51 21.98
N ILE A 795 85.43 58.84 22.66
CA ILE A 795 84.34 58.06 22.04
C ILE A 795 83.06 58.49 22.79
N GLN A 796 82.17 59.34 22.24
CA GLN A 796 81.31 59.15 21.05
C GLN A 796 80.10 58.24 21.35
N ILE A 797 79.12 58.80 22.08
CA ILE A 797 77.79 58.23 22.29
C ILE A 797 76.75 59.22 21.76
N MET A 798 76.37 59.10 20.48
CA MET A 798 75.05 59.51 20.00
C MET A 798 74.73 58.98 18.60
N GLN A 799 73.44 58.86 18.33
CA GLN A 799 72.77 58.85 17.02
C GLN A 799 72.96 57.63 16.10
N GLU A 800 71.95 56.75 16.12
CA GLU A 800 70.89 56.74 15.10
C GLU A 800 71.35 56.86 13.61
N LYS A 801 71.33 55.74 12.86
CA LYS A 801 70.46 55.50 11.67
C LYS A 801 70.92 54.35 10.74
N LEU A 802 69.91 53.64 10.21
CA LEU A 802 69.77 53.09 8.84
C LEU A 802 70.55 51.83 8.36
N ASP A 803 69.94 51.26 7.32
CA ASP A 803 70.44 50.43 6.21
C ASP A 803 70.77 48.92 6.37
N ASP A 804 69.83 48.11 5.86
CA ASP A 804 69.96 47.18 4.71
C ASP A 804 70.84 45.89 4.73
N ARG A 805 70.18 44.83 4.21
CA ARG A 805 70.67 43.81 3.25
C ARG A 805 71.22 42.46 3.76
N GLU A 806 70.48 41.40 3.41
CA GLU A 806 70.98 40.03 3.26
C GLU A 806 71.15 39.68 1.77
N GLU A 807 72.13 38.85 1.39
CA GLU A 807 71.95 37.41 1.04
C GLU A 807 73.17 36.82 0.27
N LEU A 808 73.21 35.48 0.17
CA LEU A 808 73.90 34.59 -0.79
C LEU A 808 75.42 34.33 -0.70
N SER A 809 75.74 33.07 -0.32
CA SER A 809 76.93 32.29 -0.74
C SER A 809 76.73 30.81 -0.33
N ARG A 810 77.07 29.74 -1.08
CA ARG A 810 77.46 29.51 -2.50
C ARG A 810 77.57 27.97 -2.76
N ARG A 811 77.15 27.48 -3.94
CA ARG A 811 77.82 26.42 -4.78
C ARG A 811 78.03 25.01 -4.15
N ASN A 812 78.43 23.91 -4.81
CA ASN A 812 78.75 23.42 -6.18
C ASN A 812 78.68 21.84 -6.10
N SER A 813 78.76 20.95 -7.11
CA SER A 813 78.60 20.91 -8.59
C SER A 813 78.88 19.46 -9.09
N GLU A 814 78.79 19.22 -10.42
CA GLU A 814 79.51 18.16 -11.20
C GLU A 814 79.18 16.64 -10.97
N ASP A 815 79.23 15.75 -11.98
CA ASP A 815 79.02 15.87 -13.45
C ASP A 815 78.85 14.47 -14.13
N SER A 816 78.34 14.43 -15.38
CA SER A 816 78.60 13.46 -16.50
C SER A 816 78.51 11.92 -16.25
N GLN A 817 77.96 11.04 -17.11
CA GLN A 817 78.07 10.93 -18.58
C GLN A 817 77.13 9.83 -19.18
N GLU A 818 76.96 9.87 -20.50
CA GLU A 818 76.31 8.98 -21.50
C GLU A 818 76.04 7.48 -21.19
N ASN A 819 74.86 6.97 -21.60
CA ASN A 819 74.68 6.18 -22.85
C ASN A 819 73.21 5.81 -23.15
N ASN A 820 72.89 5.51 -24.42
CA ASN A 820 71.52 5.22 -24.92
C ASN A 820 71.50 4.00 -25.86
N PRO A 821 70.60 3.02 -25.63
CA PRO A 821 70.06 2.23 -26.74
C PRO A 821 68.53 2.07 -26.72
N LEU A 822 67.92 2.19 -27.91
CA LEU A 822 66.49 1.89 -28.13
C LEU A 822 66.21 0.39 -28.05
N SER A 823 65.02 0.02 -27.55
CA SER A 823 64.32 -1.23 -27.89
C SER A 823 62.92 -1.29 -27.26
N LYS A 824 62.80 -1.00 -25.96
CA LYS A 824 61.57 -1.27 -25.19
C LYS A 824 60.43 -0.26 -25.42
N LYS A 825 60.70 1.04 -25.57
CA LYS A 825 59.64 2.06 -25.76
C LYS A 825 58.85 1.86 -27.07
N THR A 826 59.53 1.59 -28.19
CA THR A 826 58.86 1.40 -29.50
C THR A 826 57.92 0.19 -29.48
N VAL A 827 58.32 -0.92 -28.84
CA VAL A 827 57.46 -2.11 -28.71
C VAL A 827 56.25 -1.84 -27.82
N VAL A 828 56.38 -1.03 -26.75
CA VAL A 828 55.24 -0.65 -25.89
C VAL A 828 54.28 0.30 -26.62
N VAL A 829 54.79 1.27 -27.38
CA VAL A 829 53.95 2.16 -28.20
C VAL A 829 53.22 1.36 -29.29
N LEU A 830 53.92 0.53 -30.05
CA LEU A 830 53.31 -0.30 -31.09
C LEU A 830 52.32 -1.33 -30.50
N LYS A 831 52.56 -1.87 -29.30
CA LYS A 831 51.55 -2.71 -28.61
C LYS A 831 50.33 -1.91 -28.18
N LYS A 832 50.49 -0.65 -27.73
CA LYS A 832 49.36 0.22 -27.37
C LYS A 832 48.55 0.64 -28.60
N GLU A 833 49.21 0.99 -29.69
CA GLU A 833 48.55 1.27 -30.97
C GLU A 833 47.86 0.02 -31.54
N LEU A 834 48.50 -1.15 -31.50
CA LEU A 834 47.88 -2.42 -31.90
C LEU A 834 46.64 -2.72 -31.06
N ALA A 835 46.72 -2.60 -29.73
CA ALA A 835 45.58 -2.79 -28.85
C ALA A 835 44.43 -1.81 -29.18
N GLN A 836 44.72 -0.52 -29.37
CA GLN A 836 43.71 0.47 -29.76
C GLN A 836 43.13 0.21 -31.16
N LYS A 837 43.92 -0.32 -32.11
CA LYS A 837 43.42 -0.72 -33.43
C LYS A 837 42.57 -2.00 -33.36
N THR A 838 42.90 -2.96 -32.51
CA THR A 838 42.06 -4.16 -32.26
C THR A 838 40.77 -3.79 -31.55
N GLU A 839 40.81 -2.88 -30.57
CA GLU A 839 39.61 -2.37 -29.88
C GLU A 839 38.71 -1.58 -30.85
N ALA A 840 39.29 -0.72 -31.70
CA ALA A 840 38.56 -0.02 -32.75
C ALA A 840 37.97 -0.97 -33.79
N LEU A 841 38.69 -2.04 -34.18
CA LEU A 841 38.19 -3.08 -35.06
C LEU A 841 37.03 -3.85 -34.43
N ASN A 842 37.12 -4.22 -33.15
CA ASN A 842 36.02 -4.88 -32.44
C ASN A 842 34.80 -3.97 -32.29
N LYS A 843 34.99 -2.66 -32.07
CA LYS A 843 33.91 -1.64 -32.06
C LYS A 843 33.32 -1.35 -33.45
N ALA A 844 34.06 -1.65 -34.52
CA ALA A 844 33.55 -1.61 -35.90
C ALA A 844 32.78 -2.91 -36.22
N LEU A 845 33.34 -4.08 -35.89
CA LEU A 845 32.72 -5.39 -36.08
C LEU A 845 31.41 -5.54 -35.29
N LYS A 846 31.35 -5.00 -34.05
CA LYS A 846 30.10 -4.98 -33.29
C LYS A 846 29.03 -4.15 -34.00
N ARG A 847 29.38 -2.96 -34.50
CA ARG A 847 28.47 -2.14 -35.33
C ARG A 847 28.09 -2.82 -36.64
N GLU A 848 29.01 -3.56 -37.27
CA GLU A 848 28.71 -4.34 -38.48
C GLU A 848 27.68 -5.44 -38.19
N ASN A 849 27.76 -6.09 -37.02
CA ASN A 849 26.79 -7.09 -36.58
C ASN A 849 25.45 -6.45 -36.15
N GLU A 850 25.48 -5.33 -35.42
CA GLU A 850 24.29 -4.53 -35.09
C GLU A 850 23.57 -4.07 -36.39
N LEU A 851 24.33 -3.62 -37.41
CA LEU A 851 23.79 -3.27 -38.73
C LEU A 851 23.26 -4.48 -39.51
N LYS A 852 23.93 -5.64 -39.46
CA LYS A 852 23.45 -6.90 -40.07
C LYS A 852 22.13 -7.38 -39.45
N ILE A 853 21.96 -7.23 -38.13
CA ILE A 853 20.70 -7.52 -37.45
C ILE A 853 19.62 -6.57 -37.96
N SER A 854 19.86 -5.26 -37.97
CA SER A 854 18.88 -4.29 -38.49
C SER A 854 18.56 -4.49 -39.99
N LEU A 855 19.52 -4.99 -40.79
CA LEU A 855 19.28 -5.38 -42.18
C LEU A 855 18.41 -6.64 -42.30
N ALA A 856 18.59 -7.64 -41.42
CA ALA A 856 17.75 -8.84 -41.39
C ALA A 856 16.32 -8.50 -40.93
N GLU A 857 16.17 -7.62 -39.94
CA GLU A 857 14.87 -7.09 -39.49
C GLU A 857 14.16 -6.32 -40.62
N LEU A 858 14.87 -5.43 -41.32
CA LEU A 858 14.34 -4.72 -42.49
C LEU A 858 14.01 -5.66 -43.66
N GLN A 859 14.81 -6.72 -43.90
CA GLN A 859 14.49 -7.75 -44.89
C GLN A 859 13.23 -8.54 -44.50
N SER A 860 13.06 -8.90 -43.23
CA SER A 860 11.85 -9.56 -42.74
C SER A 860 10.61 -8.67 -42.91
N LEU A 861 10.71 -7.38 -42.57
CA LEU A 861 9.63 -6.40 -42.76
C LEU A 861 9.31 -6.17 -44.24
N LEU A 862 10.32 -6.17 -45.12
CA LEU A 862 10.10 -6.11 -46.57
C LEU A 862 9.40 -7.37 -47.09
N SER A 863 9.80 -8.57 -46.69
CA SER A 863 9.10 -9.81 -47.07
C SER A 863 7.67 -9.89 -46.52
N GLU A 864 7.43 -9.34 -45.33
CA GLU A 864 6.07 -9.18 -44.78
C GLU A 864 5.21 -8.17 -45.57
N LEU A 865 5.81 -7.10 -46.09
CA LEU A 865 5.11 -6.10 -46.92
C LEU A 865 4.91 -6.60 -48.35
N GLU A 866 5.86 -7.33 -48.92
CA GLU A 866 5.72 -8.03 -50.20
C GLU A 866 4.60 -9.08 -50.11
N GLY A 867 4.60 -9.94 -49.08
CA GLY A 867 3.52 -10.90 -48.86
C GLY A 867 2.14 -10.27 -48.64
N ARG A 868 2.05 -9.12 -47.95
CA ARG A 868 0.80 -8.34 -47.85
C ARG A 868 0.39 -7.75 -49.20
N ASN A 869 1.32 -7.23 -49.99
CA ASN A 869 1.05 -6.69 -51.34
C ASN A 869 0.62 -7.80 -52.32
N GLU A 870 1.23 -8.98 -52.28
CA GLU A 870 0.82 -10.15 -53.08
C GLU A 870 -0.58 -10.62 -52.68
N GLY A 871 -0.88 -10.69 -51.37
CA GLY A 871 -2.23 -10.99 -50.87
C GLY A 871 -3.28 -9.96 -51.30
N GLN A 872 -2.94 -8.67 -51.30
CA GLN A 872 -3.81 -7.61 -51.82
C GLN A 872 -3.98 -7.69 -53.34
N ALA A 873 -2.91 -7.98 -54.10
CA ALA A 873 -2.98 -8.17 -55.54
C ALA A 873 -3.87 -9.36 -55.91
N ALA A 874 -3.72 -10.51 -55.25
CA ALA A 874 -4.58 -11.69 -55.44
C ALA A 874 -6.05 -11.39 -55.10
N ASN A 875 -6.32 -10.58 -54.07
CA ASN A 875 -7.68 -10.13 -53.75
C ASN A 875 -8.25 -9.19 -54.83
N ILE A 876 -7.43 -8.25 -55.35
CA ILE A 876 -7.81 -7.36 -56.45
C ILE A 876 -8.07 -8.16 -57.74
N GLU A 877 -7.27 -9.19 -58.04
CA GLU A 877 -7.50 -10.09 -59.18
C GLU A 877 -8.78 -10.91 -59.01
N SER A 878 -9.05 -11.42 -57.80
CA SER A 878 -10.31 -12.13 -57.46
C SER A 878 -11.54 -11.23 -57.61
N LEU A 879 -11.48 -10.00 -57.10
CA LEU A 879 -12.53 -8.99 -57.29
C LEU A 879 -12.68 -8.59 -58.76
N THR A 880 -11.58 -8.48 -59.51
CA THR A 880 -11.59 -8.19 -60.96
C THR A 880 -12.19 -9.34 -61.76
N ALA A 881 -11.93 -10.60 -61.39
CA ALA A 881 -12.56 -11.77 -61.99
C ALA A 881 -14.07 -11.80 -61.68
N THR A 882 -14.45 -11.50 -60.44
CA THR A 882 -15.85 -11.40 -59.99
C THR A 882 -16.60 -10.30 -60.74
N LEU A 883 -15.98 -9.13 -60.91
CA LEU A 883 -16.51 -8.02 -61.72
C LEU A 883 -16.67 -8.43 -63.18
N LYS A 884 -15.68 -9.10 -63.79
CA LYS A 884 -15.81 -9.62 -65.17
C LYS A 884 -16.93 -10.65 -65.32
N THR A 885 -17.14 -11.54 -64.35
CA THR A 885 -18.30 -12.45 -64.38
C THR A 885 -19.63 -11.69 -64.25
N ASN A 886 -19.67 -10.61 -63.46
CA ASN A 886 -20.84 -9.74 -63.37
C ASN A 886 -21.07 -8.96 -64.67
N GLU A 887 -20.03 -8.46 -65.33
CA GLU A 887 -20.10 -7.82 -66.66
C GLU A 887 -20.56 -8.80 -67.74
N GLU A 888 -20.12 -10.06 -67.70
CA GLU A 888 -20.67 -11.12 -68.58
C GLU A 888 -22.15 -11.39 -68.31
N ILE A 889 -22.57 -11.45 -67.03
CA ILE A 889 -23.98 -11.63 -66.66
C ILE A 889 -24.82 -10.43 -67.14
N ILE A 890 -24.35 -9.20 -66.92
CA ILE A 890 -24.99 -7.96 -67.39
C ILE A 890 -25.05 -7.94 -68.93
N SER A 891 -23.99 -8.37 -69.62
CA SER A 891 -23.98 -8.48 -71.09
C SER A 891 -24.97 -9.52 -71.61
N ARG A 892 -25.10 -10.67 -70.93
CA ARG A 892 -26.10 -11.72 -71.26
C ARG A 892 -27.54 -11.29 -70.95
N LEU A 893 -27.74 -10.41 -69.96
CA LEU A 893 -29.03 -9.78 -69.69
C LEU A 893 -29.35 -8.70 -70.73
N GLY A 894 -28.36 -7.89 -71.13
CA GLY A 894 -28.47 -6.89 -72.20
C GLY A 894 -28.83 -7.49 -73.55
N GLN A 895 -28.25 -8.63 -73.92
CA GLN A 895 -28.60 -9.38 -75.14
C GLN A 895 -30.05 -9.92 -75.18
N LYS A 896 -30.81 -9.85 -74.08
CA LYS A 896 -32.25 -10.13 -74.05
C LYS A 896 -33.14 -8.89 -74.12
N GLY A 897 -32.57 -7.68 -74.06
CA GLY A 897 -33.31 -6.42 -74.01
C GLY A 897 -33.60 -5.80 -75.39
N ASP A 898 -32.79 -6.08 -76.41
CA ASP A 898 -32.79 -5.30 -77.66
C ASP A 898 -33.27 -6.12 -78.87
N SER A 899 -34.56 -5.97 -79.22
CA SER A 899 -35.19 -6.54 -80.42
C SER A 899 -36.57 -5.92 -80.74
N ARG A 900 -36.72 -4.59 -80.71
CA ARG A 900 -37.89 -3.93 -81.33
C ARG A 900 -37.67 -2.47 -81.73
N ALA A 901 -38.20 -2.13 -82.92
CA ALA A 901 -37.98 -0.87 -83.66
C ALA A 901 -36.54 -0.75 -84.20
N ASP A 902 -36.30 -0.41 -85.47
CA ASP A 902 -37.22 -0.19 -86.60
C ASP A 902 -36.52 -0.61 -87.90
N HIS A 903 -37.28 -0.84 -88.98
CA HIS A 903 -36.93 -0.61 -90.40
C HIS A 903 -38.04 -1.18 -91.30
N THR A 904 -38.37 -0.45 -92.36
CA THR A 904 -39.50 -0.73 -93.26
C THR A 904 -39.09 -1.38 -94.58
N GLN A 905 -40.11 -1.96 -95.24
CA GLN A 905 -40.31 -1.98 -96.69
C GLN A 905 -39.84 -3.19 -97.55
N ASP A 906 -40.85 -3.71 -98.26
CA ASP A 906 -40.90 -4.43 -99.55
C ASP A 906 -40.35 -5.86 -99.81
N HIS A 907 -41.27 -6.63 -100.40
CA HIS A 907 -41.12 -7.54 -101.55
C HIS A 907 -40.37 -8.91 -101.46
N VAL A 908 -41.20 -9.98 -101.54
CA VAL A 908 -41.23 -10.98 -102.65
C VAL A 908 -40.34 -12.25 -102.60
N ILE A 909 -41.05 -13.39 -102.46
CA ILE A 909 -40.84 -14.74 -103.08
C ILE A 909 -39.79 -15.74 -102.52
N ARG A 910 -40.30 -16.95 -102.17
CA ARG A 910 -39.64 -18.29 -102.11
C ARG A 910 -38.55 -18.53 -101.04
N SER A 911 -38.26 -19.76 -100.60
CA SER A 911 -38.87 -21.10 -100.87
C SER A 911 -38.55 -22.12 -99.76
N GLY A 912 -39.55 -22.85 -99.28
CA GLY A 912 -39.39 -24.14 -98.59
C GLY A 912 -38.88 -24.08 -97.14
N MET A 913 -39.07 -25.12 -96.32
CA MET A 913 -39.84 -26.36 -96.52
C MET A 913 -40.29 -26.88 -95.14
N GLU A 914 -41.48 -27.51 -95.10
CA GLU A 914 -41.94 -28.56 -94.15
C GLU A 914 -41.68 -28.40 -92.62
N ARG A 915 -42.65 -28.65 -91.73
CA ARG A 915 -43.78 -29.59 -91.84
C ARG A 915 -44.95 -29.30 -90.90
N SER A 916 -46.16 -29.46 -91.43
CA SER A 916 -47.39 -29.87 -90.72
C SER A 916 -47.83 -29.16 -89.42
N LEU A 917 -48.55 -28.04 -89.62
CA LEU A 917 -49.91 -27.77 -89.09
C LEU A 917 -50.87 -28.99 -89.31
N PRO A 918 -52.12 -29.06 -88.77
CA PRO A 918 -53.07 -27.99 -88.35
C PRO A 918 -53.59 -28.19 -86.88
N VAL A 919 -54.71 -27.67 -86.33
CA VAL A 919 -56.00 -27.16 -86.85
C VAL A 919 -56.62 -26.08 -85.94
N LEU A 920 -57.32 -25.11 -86.55
CA LEU A 920 -58.50 -24.39 -86.02
C LEU A 920 -59.60 -24.47 -87.10
N PRO A 921 -60.91 -24.55 -86.76
CA PRO A 921 -61.71 -23.31 -86.83
C PRO A 921 -62.97 -23.20 -85.93
N GLN A 922 -63.26 -21.94 -85.55
CA GLN A 922 -64.58 -21.25 -85.55
C GLN A 922 -65.84 -21.82 -84.86
N ARG A 923 -66.50 -20.92 -84.09
CA ARG A 923 -67.95 -20.66 -83.93
C ARG A 923 -68.94 -21.81 -84.24
N GLU A 924 -69.84 -22.09 -83.29
CA GLU A 924 -71.21 -21.52 -83.38
C GLU A 924 -71.96 -21.48 -82.03
N ARG A 925 -73.27 -21.18 -82.05
CA ARG A 925 -74.10 -20.81 -80.89
C ARG A 925 -74.76 -22.00 -80.19
N THR A 926 -75.00 -21.84 -78.88
CA THR A 926 -76.12 -22.42 -78.08
C THR A 926 -76.40 -23.93 -78.18
N MET A 927 -76.42 -24.61 -77.02
CA MET A 927 -77.67 -25.16 -76.43
C MET A 927 -77.41 -25.85 -75.07
N ILE A 928 -78.31 -25.58 -74.12
CA ILE A 928 -78.81 -26.44 -73.03
C ILE A 928 -77.96 -27.65 -72.58
N GLY A 929 -77.45 -27.57 -71.34
CA GLY A 929 -77.86 -28.53 -70.29
C GLY A 929 -76.99 -29.76 -69.98
N GLY A 930 -75.98 -29.56 -69.12
CA GLY A 930 -75.80 -30.44 -67.95
C GLY A 930 -74.88 -31.66 -68.07
N ASP A 931 -73.57 -31.45 -68.22
CA ASP A 931 -72.52 -32.45 -67.89
C ASP A 931 -71.28 -31.89 -67.13
N CYS A 932 -71.24 -30.57 -66.87
CA CYS A 932 -69.99 -29.87 -66.46
C CYS A 932 -69.36 -30.30 -65.11
N GLN A 933 -70.10 -30.96 -64.22
CA GLN A 933 -69.60 -31.26 -62.87
C GLN A 933 -68.47 -32.30 -62.85
N GLN A 934 -68.41 -33.19 -63.83
CA GLN A 934 -67.37 -34.22 -63.88
C GLN A 934 -66.02 -33.64 -64.32
N GLU A 935 -66.01 -32.78 -65.35
CA GLU A 935 -64.78 -32.16 -65.85
C GLU A 935 -64.19 -31.15 -64.86
N GLU A 936 -65.02 -30.38 -64.16
CA GLU A 936 -64.57 -29.50 -63.07
C GLU A 936 -63.90 -30.29 -61.93
N HIS A 937 -64.46 -31.44 -61.54
CA HIS A 937 -63.85 -32.31 -60.53
C HIS A 937 -62.54 -32.95 -60.99
N ASP A 938 -62.41 -33.35 -62.26
CA ASP A 938 -61.14 -33.89 -62.79
C ASP A 938 -60.09 -32.81 -63.04
N ALA A 939 -60.49 -31.58 -63.38
CA ALA A 939 -59.60 -30.41 -63.42
C ALA A 939 -59.07 -30.06 -62.03
N LEU A 940 -59.96 -30.01 -61.02
CA LEU A 940 -59.59 -29.75 -59.63
C LEU A 940 -58.67 -30.85 -59.05
N ASN A 941 -58.95 -32.13 -59.36
CA ASN A 941 -58.06 -33.23 -58.98
C ASN A 941 -56.68 -33.19 -59.66
N LYS A 942 -56.59 -32.68 -60.90
CA LYS A 942 -55.29 -32.43 -61.56
C LYS A 942 -54.54 -31.27 -60.91
N ALA A 943 -55.23 -30.17 -60.61
CA ALA A 943 -54.66 -29.03 -59.90
C ALA A 943 -54.12 -29.43 -58.53
N LEU A 944 -54.91 -30.14 -57.71
CA LEU A 944 -54.51 -30.60 -56.38
C LEU A 944 -53.29 -31.54 -56.42
N ARG A 945 -53.18 -32.41 -57.44
CA ARG A 945 -51.98 -33.25 -57.63
C ARG A 945 -50.75 -32.45 -58.05
N ALA A 946 -50.91 -31.44 -58.90
CA ALA A 946 -49.82 -30.54 -59.28
C ALA A 946 -49.35 -29.71 -58.07
N GLU A 947 -50.28 -29.23 -57.24
CA GLU A 947 -49.99 -28.53 -55.99
C GLU A 947 -49.26 -29.44 -54.99
N GLN A 948 -49.70 -30.68 -54.79
CA GLN A 948 -48.99 -31.69 -53.98
C GLN A 948 -47.59 -32.02 -54.53
N GLN A 949 -47.41 -32.02 -55.86
CA GLN A 949 -46.09 -32.16 -56.49
C GLN A 949 -45.20 -30.94 -56.27
N LEU A 950 -45.75 -29.71 -56.30
CA LEU A 950 -45.03 -28.48 -55.96
C LEU A 950 -44.63 -28.47 -54.47
N TYR A 951 -45.53 -28.77 -53.54
CA TYR A 951 -45.21 -28.87 -52.11
C TYR A 951 -44.15 -29.94 -51.83
N SER A 952 -44.28 -31.15 -52.42
CA SER A 952 -43.28 -32.21 -52.22
C SER A 952 -41.94 -31.95 -52.93
N SER A 953 -41.91 -31.10 -53.97
CA SER A 953 -40.67 -30.59 -54.55
C SER A 953 -40.06 -29.48 -53.67
N LEU A 954 -40.86 -28.55 -53.15
CA LEU A 954 -40.42 -27.47 -52.28
C LEU A 954 -39.84 -28.00 -50.96
N VAL A 955 -40.51 -28.96 -50.33
CA VAL A 955 -40.00 -29.66 -49.14
C VAL A 955 -38.71 -30.43 -49.44
N ARG A 956 -38.50 -30.89 -50.68
CA ARG A 956 -37.23 -31.51 -51.10
C ARG A 956 -36.13 -30.46 -51.24
N THR A 957 -36.39 -29.36 -51.97
CA THR A 957 -35.39 -28.30 -52.17
C THR A 957 -34.99 -27.61 -50.88
N VAL A 958 -35.93 -27.41 -49.93
CA VAL A 958 -35.60 -26.89 -48.58
C VAL A 958 -34.71 -27.87 -47.83
N LYS A 959 -35.04 -29.17 -47.82
CA LYS A 959 -34.19 -30.19 -47.17
C LYS A 959 -32.82 -30.35 -47.85
N GLU A 960 -32.74 -30.18 -49.16
CA GLU A 960 -31.48 -30.19 -49.90
C GLU A 960 -30.64 -28.93 -49.62
N GLN A 961 -31.26 -27.75 -49.47
CA GLN A 961 -30.59 -26.53 -49.03
C GLN A 961 -30.12 -26.62 -47.57
N ASP A 962 -30.93 -27.15 -46.65
CA ASP A 962 -30.53 -27.39 -45.25
C ASP A 962 -29.38 -28.40 -45.17
N ALA A 963 -29.42 -29.48 -45.98
CA ALA A 963 -28.32 -30.45 -46.06
C ALA A 963 -27.04 -29.84 -46.65
N GLN A 964 -27.14 -29.00 -47.69
CA GLN A 964 -26.00 -28.27 -48.24
C GLN A 964 -25.43 -27.26 -47.24
N ARG A 965 -26.28 -26.56 -46.48
CA ARG A 965 -25.89 -25.62 -45.43
C ARG A 965 -25.22 -26.32 -44.25
N LEU A 966 -25.75 -27.48 -43.83
CA LEU A 966 -25.10 -28.34 -42.84
C LEU A 966 -23.74 -28.85 -43.34
N HIS A 967 -23.63 -29.22 -44.62
CA HIS A 967 -22.35 -29.65 -45.19
C HIS A 967 -21.33 -28.51 -45.27
N ALA A 968 -21.75 -27.29 -45.63
CA ALA A 968 -20.92 -26.10 -45.60
C ALA A 968 -20.42 -25.79 -44.18
N LEU A 969 -21.32 -25.79 -43.19
CA LEU A 969 -20.96 -25.60 -41.77
C LEU A 969 -20.03 -26.72 -41.25
N GLN A 970 -20.19 -27.96 -41.72
CA GLN A 970 -19.28 -29.07 -41.41
C GLN A 970 -17.88 -28.84 -42.00
N LEU A 971 -17.78 -28.30 -43.21
CA LEU A 971 -16.51 -27.94 -43.85
C LEU A 971 -15.84 -26.73 -43.17
N GLU A 972 -16.61 -25.70 -42.83
CA GLU A 972 -16.12 -24.55 -42.04
C GLU A 972 -15.61 -24.99 -40.67
N LEU A 973 -16.36 -25.84 -39.96
CA LEU A 973 -15.92 -26.43 -38.68
C LEU A 973 -14.63 -27.25 -38.83
N THR A 974 -14.49 -28.01 -39.93
CA THR A 974 -13.27 -28.79 -40.21
C THR A 974 -12.08 -27.86 -40.51
N ALA A 975 -12.30 -26.76 -41.25
CA ALA A 975 -11.26 -25.76 -41.51
C ALA A 975 -10.84 -25.02 -40.23
N VAL A 976 -11.79 -24.66 -39.36
CA VAL A 976 -11.51 -24.05 -38.05
C VAL A 976 -10.75 -25.03 -37.14
N GLN A 977 -11.08 -26.32 -37.16
CA GLN A 977 -10.34 -27.35 -36.43
C GLN A 977 -8.89 -27.51 -36.94
N LEU A 978 -8.66 -27.46 -38.25
CA LEU A 978 -7.32 -27.50 -38.84
C LEU A 978 -6.51 -26.24 -38.52
N LEU A 979 -7.11 -25.05 -38.60
CA LEU A 979 -6.46 -23.80 -38.19
C LEU A 979 -6.13 -23.78 -36.69
N ARG A 980 -7.02 -24.33 -35.84
CA ARG A 980 -6.78 -24.49 -34.41
C ARG A 980 -5.62 -25.45 -34.13
N GLN A 981 -5.53 -26.58 -34.84
CA GLN A 981 -4.41 -27.52 -34.74
C GLN A 981 -3.09 -26.85 -35.16
N GLN A 982 -3.08 -26.13 -36.28
CA GLN A 982 -1.92 -25.38 -36.76
C GLN A 982 -1.48 -24.30 -35.76
N LEU A 983 -2.43 -23.62 -35.10
CA LEU A 983 -2.14 -22.66 -34.05
C LEU A 983 -1.54 -23.35 -32.81
N GLU A 984 -2.13 -24.44 -32.32
CA GLU A 984 -1.61 -25.22 -31.18
C GLU A 984 -0.19 -25.75 -31.44
N ASP A 985 0.10 -26.20 -32.66
CA ASP A 985 1.45 -26.67 -33.03
C ASP A 985 2.44 -25.49 -33.18
N SER A 986 2.00 -24.34 -33.70
CA SER A 986 2.83 -23.13 -33.72
C SER A 986 3.17 -22.63 -32.30
N ILE A 987 2.21 -22.70 -31.36
CA ILE A 987 2.40 -22.33 -29.96
C ILE A 987 3.43 -23.26 -29.31
N LYS A 988 3.35 -24.59 -29.52
CA LYS A 988 4.36 -25.54 -29.03
C LYS A 988 5.75 -25.20 -29.54
N THR A 989 5.92 -24.94 -30.84
CA THR A 989 7.23 -24.55 -31.38
C THR A 989 7.73 -23.22 -30.81
N ASN A 990 6.84 -22.30 -30.43
CA ASN A 990 7.20 -21.05 -29.76
C ASN A 990 7.62 -21.29 -28.30
N GLU A 991 6.92 -22.16 -27.57
CA GLU A 991 7.30 -22.60 -26.22
C GLU A 991 8.64 -23.34 -26.22
N GLU A 992 8.88 -24.23 -27.18
CA GLU A 992 10.17 -24.92 -27.39
C GLU A 992 11.31 -23.92 -27.68
N LEU A 993 11.10 -22.97 -28.60
CA LEU A 993 12.07 -21.90 -28.89
C LEU A 993 12.31 -20.99 -27.67
N LYS A 994 11.28 -20.73 -26.87
CA LYS A 994 11.39 -19.95 -25.63
C LYS A 994 12.21 -20.70 -24.59
N GLU A 995 11.97 -21.99 -24.39
CA GLU A 995 12.82 -22.80 -23.50
C GLU A 995 14.26 -22.90 -24.01
N ASP A 996 14.48 -23.04 -25.32
CA ASP A 996 15.82 -23.00 -25.92
C ASP A 996 16.52 -21.68 -25.61
N LEU A 997 15.85 -20.54 -25.78
CA LEU A 997 16.34 -19.21 -25.42
C LEU A 997 16.61 -19.07 -23.92
N GLU A 998 15.72 -19.51 -23.03
CA GLU A 998 15.96 -19.50 -21.58
C GLU A 998 17.15 -20.40 -21.20
N ARG A 999 17.28 -21.57 -21.83
CA ARG A 999 18.41 -22.50 -21.64
C ARG A 999 19.72 -21.96 -22.23
N GLU A 1000 19.70 -21.11 -23.25
CA GLU A 1000 20.88 -20.42 -23.80
C GLU A 1000 21.26 -19.18 -22.97
N ILE A 1001 20.29 -18.38 -22.52
CA ILE A 1001 20.47 -17.25 -21.60
C ILE A 1001 21.11 -17.72 -20.29
N ASN A 1002 20.65 -18.84 -19.73
CA ASN A 1002 21.24 -19.38 -18.50
C ASN A 1002 22.65 -19.95 -18.72
N ARG A 1003 22.97 -20.46 -19.93
CA ARG A 1003 24.35 -20.80 -20.32
C ARG A 1003 25.23 -19.57 -20.55
N ALA A 1004 24.68 -18.47 -21.06
CA ALA A 1004 25.38 -17.19 -21.19
C ALA A 1004 25.73 -16.60 -19.82
N LYS A 1005 24.77 -16.56 -18.88
CA LYS A 1005 24.99 -16.11 -17.49
C LYS A 1005 26.08 -16.91 -16.76
N LEU A 1006 26.11 -18.23 -16.94
CA LEU A 1006 27.19 -19.07 -16.39
C LEU A 1006 28.56 -18.66 -16.96
N ARG A 1007 28.64 -18.45 -18.29
CA ARG A 1007 29.87 -18.01 -18.95
C ARG A 1007 30.31 -16.60 -18.55
N GLU A 1008 29.39 -15.68 -18.30
CA GLU A 1008 29.72 -14.35 -17.76
C GLU A 1008 30.31 -14.46 -16.34
N MET A 1009 29.79 -15.38 -15.52
CA MET A 1009 30.30 -15.60 -14.16
C MET A 1009 31.69 -16.27 -14.13
N ASP A 1010 32.00 -17.13 -15.12
CA ASP A 1010 33.32 -17.79 -15.28
C ASP A 1010 34.38 -16.91 -15.98
N LEU A 1011 34.01 -15.74 -16.56
CA LEU A 1011 34.91 -14.91 -17.38
C LEU A 1011 35.41 -13.62 -16.71
N ILE A 1012 34.95 -13.29 -15.51
CA ILE A 1012 35.46 -12.12 -14.75
C ILE A 1012 36.64 -12.58 -13.88
N ASP A 1013 37.88 -12.39 -14.38
CA ASP A 1013 39.07 -12.55 -13.52
C ASP A 1013 39.00 -11.50 -12.39
N PRO A 1014 38.96 -11.90 -11.10
CA PRO A 1014 38.87 -10.95 -9.99
C PRO A 1014 40.00 -9.92 -9.98
N LYS A 1015 41.16 -10.22 -10.61
CA LYS A 1015 42.27 -9.28 -10.74
C LYS A 1015 42.00 -8.14 -11.71
N GLU A 1016 41.18 -8.33 -12.74
CA GLU A 1016 40.78 -7.20 -13.60
C GLU A 1016 39.77 -6.30 -12.85
N LEU A 1017 38.89 -6.89 -12.03
CA LEU A 1017 37.98 -6.13 -11.18
C LEU A 1017 38.72 -5.33 -10.09
N GLU A 1018 39.72 -5.93 -9.44
CA GLU A 1018 40.62 -5.22 -8.51
C GLU A 1018 41.47 -4.16 -9.21
N SER A 1019 41.98 -4.44 -10.42
CA SER A 1019 42.72 -3.46 -11.22
C SER A 1019 41.85 -2.26 -11.61
N MET A 1020 40.58 -2.50 -11.97
CA MET A 1020 39.62 -1.42 -12.23
C MET A 1020 39.28 -0.62 -10.97
N ARG A 1021 39.16 -1.26 -9.80
CA ARG A 1021 39.00 -0.54 -8.51
C ARG A 1021 40.19 0.38 -8.23
N HIS A 1022 41.42 -0.13 -8.31
CA HIS A 1022 42.62 0.68 -8.10
C HIS A 1022 42.72 1.84 -9.11
N GLN A 1023 42.40 1.62 -10.38
CA GLN A 1023 42.37 2.68 -11.40
C GLN A 1023 41.27 3.74 -11.13
N LEU A 1024 40.12 3.33 -10.58
CA LEU A 1024 39.05 4.25 -10.18
C LEU A 1024 39.47 5.09 -8.97
N GLU A 1025 40.10 4.48 -7.96
CA GLU A 1025 40.64 5.17 -6.79
C GLU A 1025 41.77 6.15 -7.16
N ASP A 1026 42.69 5.76 -8.04
CA ASP A 1026 43.73 6.68 -8.54
C ASP A 1026 43.12 7.83 -9.34
N ALA A 1027 42.07 7.60 -10.14
CA ALA A 1027 41.33 8.65 -10.82
C ALA A 1027 40.60 9.60 -9.85
N GLN A 1028 40.03 9.06 -8.76
CA GLN A 1028 39.42 9.86 -7.68
C GLN A 1028 40.47 10.69 -6.92
N ARG A 1029 41.62 10.09 -6.55
CA ARG A 1029 42.76 10.78 -5.94
C ARG A 1029 43.29 11.90 -6.85
N TRP A 1030 43.36 11.65 -8.16
CA TRP A 1030 43.76 12.66 -9.13
C TRP A 1030 42.74 13.79 -9.27
N ASN A 1031 41.44 13.48 -9.30
CA ASN A 1031 40.37 14.49 -9.29
C ASN A 1031 40.39 15.34 -8.01
N ALA A 1032 40.53 14.73 -6.83
CA ALA A 1032 40.65 15.45 -5.56
C ALA A 1032 41.88 16.37 -5.54
N SER A 1033 43.03 15.90 -6.06
CA SER A 1033 44.24 16.71 -6.23
C SER A 1033 44.03 17.86 -7.23
N LEU A 1034 43.28 17.63 -8.31
CA LEU A 1034 42.96 18.64 -9.32
C LEU A 1034 41.97 19.68 -8.80
N GLN A 1035 40.97 19.28 -8.02
CA GLN A 1035 40.04 20.18 -7.31
C GLN A 1035 40.78 21.00 -6.24
N ALA A 1036 41.68 20.40 -5.46
CA ALA A 1036 42.53 21.13 -4.52
C ALA A 1036 43.41 22.18 -5.23
N ARG A 1037 43.96 21.84 -6.40
CA ARG A 1037 44.69 22.80 -7.25
C ARG A 1037 43.78 23.88 -7.85
N LEU A 1038 42.56 23.55 -8.26
CA LEU A 1038 41.57 24.53 -8.75
C LEU A 1038 41.14 25.50 -7.66
N GLY A 1039 40.86 25.03 -6.44
CA GLY A 1039 40.58 25.89 -5.29
C GLY A 1039 41.77 26.79 -4.93
N ALA A 1040 43.01 26.27 -5.01
CA ALA A 1040 44.22 27.08 -4.82
C ALA A 1040 44.44 28.14 -5.93
N ILE A 1041 43.90 27.92 -7.14
CA ILE A 1041 43.91 28.89 -8.25
C ILE A 1041 42.80 29.93 -8.07
N GLN A 1042 41.58 29.50 -7.71
CA GLN A 1042 40.45 30.40 -7.42
C GLN A 1042 40.77 31.36 -6.27
N ASN A 1043 41.43 30.89 -5.21
CA ASN A 1043 41.91 31.72 -4.09
C ASN A 1043 43.07 32.68 -4.46
N ARG A 1044 43.46 32.79 -5.73
CA ARG A 1044 44.43 33.79 -6.24
C ARG A 1044 43.94 34.58 -7.46
N GLY A 1045 42.71 34.36 -7.94
CA GLY A 1045 42.18 34.93 -9.18
C GLY A 1045 41.09 35.99 -8.97
N GLY A 1046 41.45 37.17 -8.47
CA GLY A 1046 40.53 38.29 -8.27
C GLY A 1046 40.78 39.47 -9.22
N ALA A 1047 40.30 39.39 -10.47
CA ALA A 1047 40.14 40.53 -11.40
C ALA A 1047 39.24 40.16 -12.60
N ASP A 1048 38.41 41.12 -13.02
CA ASP A 1048 37.80 41.39 -14.35
C ASP A 1048 37.47 40.25 -15.33
N GLY A 1049 36.24 40.24 -15.85
CA GLY A 1049 35.87 39.35 -16.97
C GLY A 1049 34.37 39.28 -17.32
N ASP A 1050 33.74 40.40 -17.63
CA ASP A 1050 32.35 40.44 -18.16
C ASP A 1050 32.23 39.77 -19.54
N THR A 1051 31.01 39.29 -19.86
CA THR A 1051 30.29 39.34 -21.17
C THR A 1051 29.67 38.01 -21.64
N LEU A 1052 28.40 38.11 -22.12
CA LEU A 1052 27.51 37.07 -22.69
C LEU A 1052 26.93 36.06 -21.67
N SER A 1053 25.66 36.13 -21.26
CA SER A 1053 24.37 36.06 -22.01
C SER A 1053 23.87 34.61 -22.14
N PHE A 1054 22.98 34.07 -21.28
CA PHE A 1054 21.59 34.45 -20.94
C PHE A 1054 20.54 33.68 -21.77
N ILE A 1055 19.86 32.71 -21.13
CA ILE A 1055 18.45 32.22 -21.25
C ILE A 1055 18.35 30.71 -20.96
N GLY A 1056 17.36 30.31 -20.16
CA GLY A 1056 16.91 28.93 -19.96
C GLY A 1056 17.70 28.10 -18.92
N ASP A 1057 17.10 27.59 -17.84
CA ASP A 1057 15.74 27.80 -17.33
C ASP A 1057 15.67 27.75 -15.80
N GLN A 1058 14.56 28.25 -15.24
CA GLN A 1058 14.33 28.23 -13.79
C GLN A 1058 13.84 26.85 -13.32
N THR A 1059 14.65 26.12 -12.57
CA THR A 1059 14.15 25.04 -11.70
C THR A 1059 14.75 25.19 -10.30
N SER A 1060 13.97 25.81 -9.42
CA SER A 1060 14.28 25.90 -7.99
C SER A 1060 14.06 24.55 -7.31
N TYR A 1061 15.15 23.91 -6.85
CA TYR A 1061 15.09 23.03 -5.69
C TYR A 1061 16.18 23.40 -4.68
N LEU A 1062 15.76 23.59 -3.43
CA LEU A 1062 16.68 23.93 -2.35
C LEU A 1062 17.46 22.69 -1.94
N SER A 1063 18.79 22.73 -2.09
CA SER A 1063 19.66 21.87 -1.28
C SER A 1063 19.77 22.49 0.12
N ILE A 1064 18.97 22.00 1.06
CA ILE A 1064 19.15 22.30 2.50
C ILE A 1064 20.02 21.21 3.12
N CYS A 1065 21.02 21.67 3.87
CA CYS A 1065 22.08 20.93 4.52
C CYS A 1065 21.64 19.69 5.33
N VAL A 1066 22.02 18.51 4.85
CA VAL A 1066 22.64 17.43 5.64
C VAL A 1066 23.75 16.86 4.74
N GLY A 1067 24.99 16.62 5.16
CA GLY A 1067 25.51 16.54 6.53
C GLY A 1067 26.17 15.17 6.75
N GLU A 1068 27.05 14.76 5.83
CA GLU A 1068 27.81 13.51 5.92
C GLU A 1068 28.71 13.52 7.16
N GLY A 1069 28.84 12.36 7.82
CA GLY A 1069 29.61 12.30 9.07
C GLY A 1069 29.67 10.92 9.73
N GLN A 1070 30.26 9.92 9.07
CA GLN A 1070 30.95 8.82 9.76
C GLN A 1070 31.94 8.10 8.83
N ASP A 1071 33.13 7.79 9.36
CA ASP A 1071 34.24 7.17 8.63
C ASP A 1071 34.13 5.63 8.57
N ASP A 1072 33.91 5.07 7.39
CA ASP A 1072 34.09 3.62 7.15
C ASP A 1072 35.54 3.33 6.71
N SER A 1073 36.47 3.36 7.66
CA SER A 1073 37.91 3.18 7.44
C SER A 1073 38.59 2.17 8.38
N LEU A 1074 37.84 1.17 8.88
CA LEU A 1074 38.33 0.17 9.85
C LEU A 1074 37.96 -1.29 9.53
N SER A 1075 38.02 -1.69 8.25
CA SER A 1075 37.66 -3.05 7.79
C SER A 1075 38.81 -3.85 7.15
N GLN A 1076 40.06 -3.37 7.20
CA GLN A 1076 41.26 -4.12 6.75
C GLN A 1076 42.46 -3.96 7.70
N LEU A 1077 42.51 -4.78 8.76
CA LEU A 1077 43.73 -5.08 9.52
C LEU A 1077 43.77 -6.57 9.87
N SER A 1078 44.95 -7.19 9.79
CA SER A 1078 45.09 -8.63 10.03
C SER A 1078 45.29 -8.95 11.52
N ALA A 1079 44.86 -10.14 11.94
CA ALA A 1079 44.97 -10.58 13.34
C ALA A 1079 46.42 -10.75 13.85
N GLN A 1080 47.43 -10.56 13.00
CA GLN A 1080 48.85 -10.67 13.36
C GLN A 1080 49.49 -9.32 13.71
N GLU A 1081 48.92 -8.20 13.26
CA GLU A 1081 49.45 -6.85 13.51
C GLU A 1081 48.99 -6.27 14.87
N LEU A 1082 47.84 -6.74 15.38
CA LEU A 1082 47.27 -6.40 16.69
C LEU A 1082 47.99 -7.02 17.90
N ARG A 1083 49.21 -7.55 17.74
CA ARG A 1083 50.02 -8.19 18.80
C ARG A 1083 51.40 -7.58 19.04
N GLN A 1084 51.69 -6.41 18.46
CA GLN A 1084 52.98 -5.73 18.62
C GLN A 1084 52.88 -4.24 19.01
N LYS A 1085 51.75 -3.87 19.61
CA LYS A 1085 51.54 -2.66 20.43
C LYS A 1085 50.80 -3.06 21.70
#